data_AF-A0A973EVW2-F1
#
_entry.id   AF-A0A973EVW2-F1
#
_cell.length_a   1.000
_cell.length_b   1.000
_cell.length_c   1.000
_cell.angle_alpha   90.00
_cell.angle_beta   90.00
_cell.angle_gamma   90.00
#
_symmetry.space_group_name_H-M   'P 1'
#
loop_
_entity.id
_entity.type
_entity.pdbx_description
1 polymer ?
#
loop_
_entity_poly.entity_id
_entity_poly.type
_entity_poly.pdbx_seq_one_letter_code
_entity_poly.pdbx_strand_id
1 'polypeptide(L)'
;MNKINMCSLIIIAFYLVSTTGVYAQSGDQILDGIGETGLIARYVFKGDTRDWSRNNFHAGMHGSGLRFIEDELFGNVLSLPGGSEAFISIPGESVKGEESVSVTGWIYLHSARRGQVFFDFGRNEKSHFFVAPTGTLDQDGFQVQVITESGKYLSTSQTPAINRWSHIAVVINVPEKALITYLNGVKVSEVKNVTVDLKQMFGNETGDTSKLYLGRSLAPGSTGLDAGLHDFRIYRIPLNEIQVARIHANALKREPVVRTREEKDRSLPEFPETTPQLYNAFLVSVPDIKVETASGELPRLPAYLKGIYRDKYEGPDVRVIWPAPTDNTQVLSPGTFKVTARVPGTDIHPNALVIVREGRQLKTPARKLEEFRLDQVLLNTDIYNHNTKFIENRDKFLKGLAGTNPDNFLYMFRNAFGQEQPEGAEPLGGWDSQQTKLRGHATGHYLSALAQAYAGTVYDESLRANFAGKMDYMVNTLYELSQMSGKPVKEGGEFVSDPASVPPGPSKSGYDSDLSVKGIRTDYWNWGKGFISAYPPDQFIMLENGAGYGTDNTKIWAPYYTLHKILAGLMDVYEVSGNKKALEIVKGMGDWVHARLSRLPAQTLINMWNRYIAGEYGGMNEAMARLYRLTNEPRYLEVAHLFDNIRVFFGDEEHSHGLAKNVDLFRGLHANQHIPQIVGALETYRVSGSPEYYKIADNFWYKVTNDYMYSIGGVAGASNPANAECFTAQPSTLYENGFSAGGQNETCATYNMLKLTRNLFLYDQRAELMDYYERALYNHILASVDENTPANTYHVPLRPGSVKQFGNANMKGFSCCNGTALESNTKLQNSIYFRSADNLALYVNLYVPSTLIWTERNITVTQETAYPKEDRTRLIINGKGRFDLNVRIPHWATKGFFVKINGKNLKVDAIPGSYLTISRKWKNGDTVDLQMPFKFYLEPVMDQQNIASLFYGPVLLAAQEPEPLKEWRKITLDAKDISKSITGDPRQLLFNIDGVIFKPFYETYGRHSVYLDVTLKTD
;
A
#
# COMPACT_ATOMS: atom_id res chain seq x y z
N MET A 1 -14.85 13.57 77.57
CA MET A 1 -14.58 15.02 77.43
C MET A 1 -14.51 15.33 75.94
N ASN A 2 -15.61 15.81 75.35
CA ASN A 2 -15.82 17.19 74.84
C ASN A 2 -14.79 17.66 73.82
N LYS A 3 -15.09 18.31 72.68
CA LYS A 3 -16.26 18.60 71.82
C LYS A 3 -15.64 19.44 70.66
N ILE A 4 -15.80 19.07 69.39
CA ILE A 4 -16.63 19.74 68.35
C ILE A 4 -16.06 21.02 67.68
N ASN A 5 -15.85 20.93 66.35
CA ASN A 5 -16.31 21.81 65.24
C ASN A 5 -15.50 21.42 63.98
N MET A 6 -15.96 20.71 62.93
CA MET A 6 -17.17 20.66 62.07
C MET A 6 -17.21 21.70 60.92
N CYS A 7 -17.40 21.15 59.69
CA CYS A 7 -17.76 21.77 58.39
C CYS A 7 -16.59 22.37 57.56
N SER A 8 -16.33 22.05 56.28
CA SER A 8 -17.18 21.53 55.18
C SER A 8 -16.38 20.78 54.09
N LEU A 9 -17.12 19.98 53.32
CA LEU A 9 -16.79 19.20 52.11
C LEU A 9 -15.84 19.88 51.08
N ILE A 10 -15.01 19.07 50.42
CA ILE A 10 -15.10 18.73 48.97
C ILE A 10 -14.27 17.46 48.71
N ILE A 11 -14.92 16.42 48.21
CA ILE A 11 -14.32 15.19 47.68
C ILE A 11 -13.83 15.52 46.27
N ILE A 12 -12.52 15.48 46.04
CA ILE A 12 -11.95 15.38 44.67
C ILE A 12 -11.58 13.92 44.45
N ALA A 13 -12.45 13.22 43.72
CA ALA A 13 -12.13 11.95 43.10
C ALA A 13 -11.04 12.20 42.05
N PHE A 14 -9.82 11.77 42.31
CA PHE A 14 -8.77 11.66 41.30
C PHE A 14 -9.15 10.54 40.34
N TYR A 15 -9.73 10.90 39.18
CA TYR A 15 -9.66 10.05 38.00
C TYR A 15 -8.21 10.05 37.52
N LEU A 16 -7.47 8.99 37.87
CA LEU A 16 -6.26 8.58 37.15
C LEU A 16 -6.71 8.11 35.76
N VAL A 17 -6.75 9.04 34.81
CA VAL A 17 -6.74 8.69 33.39
C VAL A 17 -5.35 8.11 33.13
N SER A 18 -5.25 6.78 33.11
CA SER A 18 -4.11 6.08 32.53
C SER A 18 -4.11 6.39 31.04
N THR A 19 -3.36 7.40 30.62
CA THR A 19 -3.01 7.58 29.22
C THR A 19 -2.06 6.46 28.84
N THR A 20 -2.61 5.34 28.37
CA THR A 20 -1.84 4.34 27.64
C THR A 20 -1.36 5.03 26.35
N GLY A 21 -0.11 5.49 26.37
CA GLY A 21 0.53 6.05 25.20
C GLY A 21 0.56 5.00 24.10
N VAL A 22 -0.25 5.18 23.07
CA VAL A 22 -0.11 4.43 21.82
C VAL A 22 1.21 4.90 21.20
N TYR A 23 2.23 4.06 21.25
CA TYR A 23 3.49 4.28 20.53
C TYR A 23 3.26 4.10 19.03
N ALA A 24 2.52 5.04 18.40
CA ALA A 24 2.67 5.28 16.97
C ALA A 24 4.16 5.51 16.70
N GLN A 25 4.65 5.01 15.57
CA GLN A 25 6.06 5.11 15.24
C GLN A 25 6.45 6.59 15.14
N SER A 26 7.09 7.12 16.18
CA SER A 26 7.54 8.51 16.18
C SER A 26 8.63 8.67 15.13
N GLY A 27 8.38 9.56 14.17
CA GLY A 27 9.30 9.95 13.11
C GLY A 27 8.64 11.06 12.30
N ASP A 28 9.34 11.59 11.30
CA ASP A 28 8.82 12.61 10.37
C ASP A 28 7.60 12.12 9.52
N GLN A 29 6.98 10.99 9.90
CA GLN A 29 5.81 10.28 9.34
C GLN A 29 4.65 11.20 8.96
N ILE A 30 4.56 12.36 9.59
CA ILE A 30 3.42 13.23 9.54
C ILE A 30 3.90 14.68 9.57
N LEU A 31 4.20 15.24 8.39
CA LEU A 31 4.39 16.69 8.28
C LEU A 31 3.08 17.36 8.71
N ASP A 32 3.10 18.00 9.88
CA ASP A 32 1.98 18.81 10.38
C ASP A 32 0.63 18.07 10.50
N GLY A 33 0.63 16.81 10.97
CA GLY A 33 -0.62 16.05 11.09
C GLY A 33 -1.13 15.42 9.78
N ILE A 34 -0.38 15.53 8.68
CA ILE A 34 -0.74 15.02 7.36
C ILE A 34 0.25 13.94 6.93
N GLY A 35 -0.27 12.78 6.52
CA GLY A 35 0.54 11.69 5.99
C GLY A 35 1.28 12.11 4.73
N GLU A 36 2.49 11.60 4.56
CA GLU A 36 3.40 12.00 3.48
C GLU A 36 2.80 11.83 2.08
N THR A 37 1.94 10.83 1.88
CA THR A 37 1.26 10.59 0.60
C THR A 37 0.31 11.72 0.19
N GLY A 38 -0.19 12.49 1.16
CA GLY A 38 -1.01 13.66 0.92
C GLY A 38 -0.22 14.86 0.39
N LEU A 39 1.09 14.91 0.62
CA LEU A 39 1.98 15.95 0.11
C LEU A 39 2.43 15.60 -1.31
N ILE A 40 2.14 16.51 -2.25
CA ILE A 40 2.61 16.41 -3.64
C ILE A 40 4.04 16.92 -3.76
N ALA A 41 4.29 18.15 -3.28
CA ALA A 41 5.56 18.86 -3.41
C ALA A 41 5.72 19.89 -2.29
N ARG A 42 6.96 20.13 -1.86
CA ARG A 42 7.33 21.11 -0.83
C ARG A 42 8.62 21.83 -1.20
N TYR A 43 8.58 23.15 -1.26
CA TYR A 43 9.74 24.00 -1.55
C TYR A 43 10.02 24.90 -0.36
N VAL A 44 11.07 24.57 0.40
CA VAL A 44 11.46 25.34 1.60
C VAL A 44 12.07 26.69 1.22
N PHE A 45 12.67 26.78 0.02
CA PHE A 45 13.40 27.96 -0.48
C PHE A 45 14.61 28.38 0.37
N LYS A 46 15.31 27.40 0.95
CA LYS A 46 16.51 27.60 1.77
C LYS A 46 17.79 27.52 0.94
N GLY A 47 17.91 28.41 -0.05
CA GLY A 47 19.10 28.50 -0.93
C GLY A 47 18.99 27.72 -2.24
N ASP A 48 17.89 27.01 -2.48
CA ASP A 48 17.59 26.33 -3.74
C ASP A 48 16.07 26.23 -3.99
N THR A 49 15.68 25.68 -5.14
CA THR A 49 14.28 25.44 -5.54
C THR A 49 13.93 23.95 -5.61
N ARG A 50 14.64 23.11 -4.84
CA ARG A 50 14.39 21.67 -4.82
C ARG A 50 13.09 21.36 -4.10
N ASP A 51 12.33 20.42 -4.66
CA ASP A 51 11.27 19.72 -3.94
C ASP A 51 11.86 18.84 -2.81
N TRP A 52 11.31 18.98 -1.61
CA TRP A 52 11.64 18.24 -0.40
C TRP A 52 10.68 17.09 -0.11
N SER A 53 9.67 16.87 -0.96
CA SER A 53 8.79 15.71 -0.91
C SER A 53 9.48 14.46 -1.46
N ARG A 54 8.83 13.30 -1.27
CA ARG A 54 9.25 12.03 -1.87
C ARG A 54 9.13 11.96 -3.40
N ASN A 55 8.40 12.88 -4.03
CA ASN A 55 8.07 12.82 -5.46
C ASN A 55 9.11 13.52 -6.35
N ASN A 56 9.93 14.41 -5.78
CA ASN A 56 11.07 15.05 -6.43
C ASN A 56 10.73 15.99 -7.62
N PHE A 57 9.62 16.73 -7.54
CA PHE A 57 9.20 17.68 -8.56
C PHE A 57 9.95 19.03 -8.46
N HIS A 58 11.27 19.06 -8.68
CA HIS A 58 12.07 20.28 -8.53
C HIS A 58 11.55 21.45 -9.39
N ALA A 59 11.56 22.67 -8.82
CA ALA A 59 11.07 23.86 -9.50
C ALA A 59 12.20 24.59 -10.26
N GLY A 60 11.85 25.22 -11.37
CA GLY A 60 12.74 26.05 -12.18
C GLY A 60 12.67 27.54 -11.80
N MET A 61 13.80 28.24 -11.89
CA MET A 61 13.88 29.70 -11.70
C MET A 61 14.02 30.41 -13.04
N HIS A 62 13.27 31.49 -13.25
CA HIS A 62 13.24 32.25 -14.51
C HIS A 62 13.39 33.74 -14.26
N GLY A 63 14.07 34.43 -15.17
CA GLY A 63 14.30 35.88 -15.09
C GLY A 63 15.53 36.28 -14.27
N SER A 64 15.75 37.59 -14.15
CA SER A 64 16.86 38.16 -13.36
C SER A 64 16.36 38.81 -12.07
N GLY A 65 17.21 38.85 -11.05
CA GLY A 65 16.91 39.54 -9.78
C GLY A 65 16.27 38.69 -8.69
N LEU A 66 15.96 37.40 -8.93
CA LEU A 66 15.64 36.46 -7.85
C LEU A 66 16.89 36.21 -7.00
N ARG A 67 16.76 36.33 -5.68
CA ARG A 67 17.89 36.15 -4.75
C ARG A 67 17.45 35.38 -3.52
N PHE A 68 18.33 34.53 -3.01
CA PHE A 68 18.19 34.02 -1.65
C PHE A 68 18.78 35.05 -0.69
N ILE A 69 17.98 35.48 0.27
CA ILE A 69 18.36 36.47 1.28
C ILE A 69 18.18 35.89 2.68
N GLU A 70 18.96 36.39 3.63
CA GLU A 70 18.82 36.06 5.04
C GLU A 70 17.62 36.80 5.65
N ASP A 71 16.81 36.08 6.41
CA ASP A 71 15.60 36.53 7.10
C ASP A 71 15.67 36.10 8.57
N GLU A 72 15.20 36.97 9.47
CA GLU A 72 15.31 36.77 10.92
C GLU A 72 14.48 35.57 11.43
N LEU A 73 13.37 35.24 10.78
CA LEU A 73 12.45 34.21 11.23
C LEU A 73 12.77 32.84 10.61
N PHE A 74 13.03 32.81 9.31
CA PHE A 74 13.17 31.57 8.54
C PHE A 74 14.60 31.30 8.04
N GLY A 75 15.55 32.19 8.29
CA GLY A 75 16.91 32.09 7.77
C GLY A 75 16.93 32.40 6.27
N ASN A 76 17.45 31.52 5.42
CA ASN A 76 17.46 31.80 3.98
C ASN A 76 16.07 31.62 3.35
N VAL A 77 15.60 32.65 2.65
CA VAL A 77 14.32 32.69 1.93
C VAL A 77 14.52 33.18 0.49
N LEU A 78 13.56 32.90 -0.40
CA LEU A 78 13.59 33.40 -1.78
C LEU A 78 12.93 34.77 -1.88
N SER A 79 13.62 35.78 -2.39
CA SER A 79 13.09 37.12 -2.67
C SER A 79 12.86 37.33 -4.17
N LEU A 80 11.65 37.77 -4.54
CA LEU A 80 11.30 38.15 -5.91
C LEU A 80 11.28 39.70 -6.04
N PRO A 81 11.75 40.25 -7.17
CA PRO A 81 11.97 41.70 -7.33
C PRO A 81 10.74 42.49 -7.85
N GLY A 82 9.57 41.87 -8.03
CA GLY A 82 8.38 42.54 -8.55
C GLY A 82 8.27 42.67 -10.07
N GLY A 83 9.25 42.19 -10.85
CA GLY A 83 9.17 42.16 -12.31
C GLY A 83 8.45 40.91 -12.83
N SER A 84 7.65 41.01 -13.90
CA SER A 84 6.88 39.88 -14.47
C SER A 84 7.76 38.75 -15.06
N GLU A 85 9.01 39.08 -15.41
CA GLU A 85 9.98 38.12 -15.94
C GLU A 85 10.62 37.24 -14.85
N ALA A 86 10.55 37.66 -13.58
CA ALA A 86 11.16 36.97 -12.45
C ALA A 86 10.14 36.06 -11.74
N PHE A 87 10.20 34.75 -11.96
CA PHE A 87 9.21 33.80 -11.43
C PHE A 87 9.76 32.38 -11.24
N ILE A 88 9.01 31.55 -10.54
CA ILE A 88 9.29 30.11 -10.36
C ILE A 88 8.29 29.28 -11.16
N SER A 89 8.75 28.22 -11.82
CA SER A 89 7.89 27.23 -12.49
C SER A 89 7.94 25.88 -11.78
N ILE A 90 6.79 25.31 -11.47
CA ILE A 90 6.65 23.96 -10.91
C ILE A 90 6.28 22.99 -12.04
N PRO A 91 6.83 21.74 -12.06
CA PRO A 91 6.42 20.72 -13.03
C PRO A 91 4.91 20.46 -13.02
N GLY A 92 4.28 20.52 -14.19
CA GLY A 92 2.84 20.39 -14.34
C GLY A 92 2.29 19.03 -13.91
N GLU A 93 3.14 18.00 -13.94
CA GLU A 93 2.86 16.64 -13.48
C GLU A 93 2.49 16.57 -12.00
N SER A 94 2.91 17.55 -11.20
CA SER A 94 2.67 17.58 -9.75
C SER A 94 1.17 17.60 -9.38
N VAL A 95 0.32 18.26 -10.17
CA VAL A 95 -1.13 18.37 -9.90
C VAL A 95 -1.98 17.54 -10.87
N LYS A 96 -1.34 16.67 -11.66
CA LYS A 96 -2.02 15.92 -12.72
C LYS A 96 -2.96 14.87 -12.15
N GLY A 97 -4.22 14.89 -12.60
CA GLY A 97 -5.23 13.90 -12.23
C GLY A 97 -5.78 14.04 -10.81
N GLU A 98 -5.44 15.12 -10.10
CA GLU A 98 -5.86 15.34 -8.72
C GLU A 98 -7.34 15.74 -8.62
N GLU A 99 -8.02 15.23 -7.58
CA GLU A 99 -9.44 15.50 -7.37
C GLU A 99 -9.69 16.71 -6.47
N SER A 100 -8.74 17.03 -5.61
CA SER A 100 -8.76 18.22 -4.78
C SER A 100 -7.34 18.69 -4.61
N VAL A 101 -7.17 19.99 -4.41
CA VAL A 101 -5.84 20.56 -4.26
C VAL A 101 -5.85 21.57 -3.13
N SER A 102 -4.86 21.48 -2.25
CA SER A 102 -4.56 22.51 -1.28
C SER A 102 -3.18 23.07 -1.54
N VAL A 103 -3.06 24.39 -1.57
CA VAL A 103 -1.79 25.09 -1.78
C VAL A 103 -1.55 25.99 -0.57
N THR A 104 -0.36 25.88 0.04
CA THR A 104 0.01 26.68 1.20
C THR A 104 1.37 27.33 0.98
N GLY A 105 1.63 28.47 1.61
CA GLY A 105 2.96 29.07 1.59
C GLY A 105 3.05 30.34 2.42
N TRP A 106 4.28 30.68 2.79
CA TRP A 106 4.60 31.92 3.48
C TRP A 106 5.00 32.99 2.48
N ILE A 107 4.46 34.18 2.69
CA ILE A 107 4.72 35.37 1.88
C ILE A 107 5.08 36.56 2.77
N TYR A 108 6.13 37.30 2.40
CA TYR A 108 6.52 38.57 2.99
C TYR A 108 6.39 39.66 1.93
N LEU A 109 5.29 40.42 1.93
CA LEU A 109 5.04 41.45 0.92
C LEU A 109 5.90 42.70 1.19
N HIS A 110 6.71 43.14 0.24
CA HIS A 110 7.48 44.39 0.38
C HIS A 110 6.66 45.64 0.04
N SER A 111 5.64 45.49 -0.83
CA SER A 111 4.83 46.60 -1.30
C SER A 111 3.34 46.24 -1.40
N ALA A 112 2.47 47.25 -1.22
CA ALA A 112 1.02 47.13 -1.37
C ALA A 112 0.56 47.31 -2.84
N ARG A 113 1.46 47.12 -3.83
CA ARG A 113 1.14 47.32 -5.25
C ARG A 113 0.03 46.36 -5.67
N ARG A 114 -0.98 46.86 -6.40
CA ARG A 114 -2.07 46.05 -6.96
C ARG A 114 -1.60 45.15 -8.08
N GLY A 115 -2.32 44.06 -8.31
CA GLY A 115 -2.08 43.14 -9.42
C GLY A 115 -0.85 42.26 -9.24
N GLN A 116 -0.33 42.13 -8.02
CA GLN A 116 0.70 41.15 -7.70
C GLN A 116 0.07 39.77 -7.57
N VAL A 117 0.75 38.73 -8.05
CA VAL A 117 0.25 37.35 -8.04
C VAL A 117 1.21 36.47 -7.24
N PHE A 118 0.71 35.88 -6.16
CA PHE A 118 1.50 34.94 -5.36
C PHE A 118 1.75 33.65 -6.14
N PHE A 119 0.69 33.02 -6.61
CA PHE A 119 0.77 31.91 -7.56
C PHE A 119 -0.42 31.93 -8.52
N ASP A 120 -0.23 31.32 -9.69
CA ASP A 120 -1.26 31.13 -10.73
C ASP A 120 -1.06 29.79 -11.43
N PHE A 121 -2.03 28.89 -11.25
CA PHE A 121 -1.97 27.49 -11.66
C PHE A 121 -3.10 27.15 -12.61
N GLY A 122 -2.78 26.65 -13.80
CA GLY A 122 -3.78 26.21 -14.78
C GLY A 122 -3.20 25.99 -16.16
N ARG A 123 -4.06 25.83 -17.17
CA ARG A 123 -3.65 25.66 -18.57
C ARG A 123 -3.44 27.01 -19.27
N ASN A 124 -4.30 27.97 -18.98
CA ASN A 124 -4.32 29.29 -19.61
C ASN A 124 -5.19 30.26 -18.80
N GLU A 125 -5.30 31.52 -19.27
CA GLU A 125 -6.10 32.60 -18.64
C GLU A 125 -7.61 32.31 -18.51
N LYS A 126 -8.14 31.26 -19.16
CA LYS A 126 -9.55 30.85 -19.10
C LYS A 126 -9.78 29.61 -18.23
N SER A 127 -8.71 28.97 -17.78
CA SER A 127 -8.77 27.73 -17.01
C SER A 127 -7.59 27.66 -16.06
N HIS A 128 -7.74 28.35 -14.92
CA HIS A 128 -6.71 28.52 -13.91
C HIS A 128 -7.28 29.00 -12.57
N PHE A 129 -6.50 28.90 -11.51
CA PHE A 129 -6.78 29.56 -10.25
C PHE A 129 -5.54 30.26 -9.72
N PHE A 130 -5.75 31.46 -9.16
CA PHE A 130 -4.66 32.32 -8.75
C PHE A 130 -4.97 33.06 -7.45
N VAL A 131 -3.89 33.55 -6.85
CA VAL A 131 -3.91 34.25 -5.57
C VAL A 131 -3.29 35.63 -5.75
N ALA A 132 -4.07 36.68 -5.51
CA ALA A 132 -3.64 38.06 -5.54
C ALA A 132 -3.66 38.65 -4.11
N PRO A 133 -2.51 38.68 -3.40
CA PRO A 133 -2.46 39.07 -1.99
C PRO A 133 -2.94 40.51 -1.74
N THR A 134 -2.71 41.43 -2.67
CA THR A 134 -3.06 42.85 -2.57
C THR A 134 -4.22 43.26 -3.49
N GLY A 135 -4.87 42.29 -4.14
CA GLY A 135 -5.97 42.51 -5.09
C GLY A 135 -5.52 42.52 -6.56
N THR A 136 -6.50 42.50 -7.46
CA THR A 136 -6.25 42.62 -8.91
C THR A 136 -6.04 44.08 -9.29
N LEU A 137 -5.81 44.37 -10.58
CA LEU A 137 -5.77 45.76 -11.06
C LEU A 137 -7.10 46.49 -10.83
N ASP A 138 -8.22 45.76 -10.89
CA ASP A 138 -9.57 46.32 -10.84
C ASP A 138 -10.12 46.45 -9.42
N GLN A 139 -9.65 45.64 -8.47
CA GLN A 139 -10.24 45.56 -7.13
C GLN A 139 -9.19 45.26 -6.05
N ASP A 140 -9.24 46.03 -4.96
CA ASP A 140 -8.42 45.84 -3.75
C ASP A 140 -8.80 44.59 -2.94
N GLY A 141 -7.98 44.27 -1.94
CA GLY A 141 -8.24 43.22 -0.96
C GLY A 141 -7.54 41.90 -1.30
N PHE A 142 -7.41 41.01 -0.31
CA PHE A 142 -6.87 39.68 -0.57
C PHE A 142 -7.85 38.88 -1.42
N GLN A 143 -7.44 38.46 -2.62
CA GLN A 143 -8.31 37.73 -3.54
C GLN A 143 -7.75 36.36 -3.92
N VAL A 144 -8.67 35.40 -3.98
CA VAL A 144 -8.44 34.10 -4.62
C VAL A 144 -9.51 33.93 -5.67
N GLN A 145 -9.10 33.64 -6.91
CA GLN A 145 -10.02 33.45 -8.02
C GLN A 145 -9.80 32.09 -8.65
N VAL A 146 -10.90 31.39 -8.93
CA VAL A 146 -10.92 30.19 -9.76
C VAL A 146 -11.70 30.52 -11.03
N ILE A 147 -11.05 30.40 -12.18
CA ILE A 147 -11.62 30.67 -13.49
C ILE A 147 -11.67 29.35 -14.26
N THR A 148 -12.85 29.03 -14.74
CA THR A 148 -13.16 27.86 -15.57
C THR A 148 -13.82 28.36 -16.85
N GLU A 149 -13.90 27.51 -17.88
CA GLU A 149 -14.57 27.88 -19.13
C GLU A 149 -16.05 28.27 -18.94
N SER A 150 -16.69 27.75 -17.89
CA SER A 150 -18.12 27.91 -17.61
C SER A 150 -18.44 28.88 -16.47
N GLY A 151 -17.44 29.41 -15.76
CA GLY A 151 -17.69 30.26 -14.59
C GLY A 151 -16.45 30.76 -13.87
N LYS A 152 -16.67 31.77 -13.02
CA LYS A 152 -15.65 32.43 -12.19
C LYS A 152 -16.10 32.45 -10.74
N TYR A 153 -15.25 31.98 -9.84
CA TYR A 153 -15.47 31.99 -8.39
C TYR A 153 -14.45 32.93 -7.74
N LEU A 154 -14.92 33.79 -6.86
CA LEU A 154 -14.10 34.82 -6.20
C LEU A 154 -14.26 34.71 -4.69
N SER A 155 -13.14 34.60 -4.00
CA SER A 155 -13.01 34.75 -2.54
C SER A 155 -12.31 36.07 -2.25
N THR A 156 -12.84 36.87 -1.33
CA THR A 156 -12.25 38.15 -0.91
C THR A 156 -12.12 38.21 0.61
N SER A 157 -11.03 38.80 1.10
CA SER A 157 -10.82 39.06 2.54
C SER A 157 -9.80 40.17 2.77
N GLN A 158 -9.40 40.40 4.02
CA GLN A 158 -8.43 41.45 4.38
C GLN A 158 -7.04 41.16 3.79
N THR A 159 -6.43 42.20 3.19
CA THR A 159 -5.06 42.15 2.65
C THR A 159 -4.05 41.72 3.73
N PRO A 160 -3.13 40.78 3.44
CA PRO A 160 -2.05 40.44 4.34
C PRO A 160 -1.19 41.67 4.64
N ALA A 161 -0.62 41.74 5.85
CA ALA A 161 0.21 42.88 6.23
C ALA A 161 1.46 42.97 5.34
N ILE A 162 1.78 44.19 4.88
CA ILE A 162 3.07 44.48 4.25
C ILE A 162 4.18 44.49 5.30
N ASN A 163 5.42 44.20 4.87
CA ASN A 163 6.60 44.12 5.72
C ASN A 163 6.42 43.17 6.91
N ARG A 164 5.67 42.07 6.70
CA ARG A 164 5.47 41.01 7.68
C ARG A 164 5.17 39.69 6.98
N TRP A 165 5.69 38.59 7.54
CA TRP A 165 5.33 37.24 7.10
C TRP A 165 3.84 36.96 7.36
N SER A 166 3.18 36.48 6.32
CA SER A 166 1.82 35.94 6.37
C SER A 166 1.79 34.55 5.77
N HIS A 167 1.07 33.63 6.40
CA HIS A 167 0.82 32.29 5.85
C HIS A 167 -0.51 32.27 5.11
N ILE A 168 -0.48 31.90 3.83
CA ILE A 168 -1.68 31.77 3.00
C ILE A 168 -1.92 30.29 2.73
N ALA A 169 -3.18 29.86 2.85
CA ALA A 169 -3.61 28.58 2.31
C ALA A 169 -4.91 28.71 1.50
N VAL A 170 -4.96 28.00 0.37
CA VAL A 170 -6.12 27.90 -0.52
C VAL A 170 -6.46 26.43 -0.70
N VAL A 171 -7.73 26.09 -0.49
CA VAL A 171 -8.24 24.72 -0.60
C VAL A 171 -9.37 24.70 -1.62
N ILE A 172 -9.19 23.94 -2.70
CA ILE A 172 -10.26 23.57 -3.64
C ILE A 172 -10.74 22.18 -3.25
N ASN A 173 -11.89 22.13 -2.56
CA ASN A 173 -12.54 20.90 -2.14
C ASN A 173 -13.66 20.56 -3.12
N VAL A 174 -13.34 19.72 -4.12
CA VAL A 174 -14.28 19.35 -5.18
C VAL A 174 -15.46 18.53 -4.64
N PRO A 175 -15.27 17.51 -3.77
CA PRO A 175 -16.39 16.78 -3.17
C PRO A 175 -17.37 17.68 -2.40
N GLU A 176 -16.88 18.70 -1.69
CA GLU A 176 -17.73 19.65 -0.96
C GLU A 176 -18.19 20.86 -1.78
N LYS A 177 -17.81 20.92 -3.06
CA LYS A 177 -18.06 22.05 -3.97
C LYS A 177 -17.70 23.39 -3.31
N ALA A 178 -16.51 23.47 -2.71
CA ALA A 178 -16.08 24.61 -1.90
C ALA A 178 -14.67 25.10 -2.24
N LEU A 179 -14.50 26.42 -2.22
CA LEU A 179 -13.21 27.11 -2.22
C LEU A 179 -13.02 27.77 -0.86
N ILE A 180 -11.98 27.37 -0.12
CA ILE A 180 -11.72 27.88 1.22
C ILE A 180 -10.38 28.62 1.21
N THR A 181 -10.36 29.80 1.84
CA THR A 181 -9.17 30.63 1.96
C THR A 181 -8.82 30.83 3.43
N TYR A 182 -7.55 30.66 3.77
CA TYR A 182 -7.02 30.86 5.10
C TYR A 182 -5.88 31.89 5.09
N LEU A 183 -5.81 32.66 6.17
CA LEU A 183 -4.71 33.59 6.44
C LEU A 183 -4.22 33.35 7.87
N ASN A 184 -2.90 33.17 8.04
CA ASN A 184 -2.24 32.93 9.32
C ASN A 184 -2.85 31.77 10.14
N GLY A 185 -3.24 30.71 9.43
CA GLY A 185 -3.81 29.50 10.03
C GLY A 185 -5.32 29.58 10.33
N VAL A 186 -5.98 30.71 10.02
CA VAL A 186 -7.40 30.95 10.32
C VAL A 186 -8.21 31.04 9.03
N LYS A 187 -9.41 30.43 9.00
CA LYS A 187 -10.32 30.53 7.85
C LYS A 187 -10.84 31.97 7.73
N VAL A 188 -10.58 32.61 6.58
CA VAL A 188 -11.00 34.00 6.33
C VAL A 188 -12.11 34.12 5.31
N SER A 189 -12.32 33.10 4.47
CA SER A 189 -13.39 33.08 3.47
C SER A 189 -13.71 31.64 3.03
N GLU A 190 -14.96 31.42 2.65
CA GLU A 190 -15.46 30.15 2.11
C GLU A 190 -16.54 30.44 1.05
N VAL A 191 -16.28 30.01 -0.18
CA VAL A 191 -17.22 30.10 -1.30
C VAL A 191 -17.81 28.71 -1.53
N LYS A 192 -19.13 28.59 -1.49
CA LYS A 192 -19.87 27.35 -1.75
C LYS A 192 -20.33 27.26 -3.21
N ASN A 193 -20.78 26.07 -3.61
CA ASN A 193 -21.23 25.76 -4.98
C ASN A 193 -20.16 25.97 -6.05
N VAL A 194 -18.89 25.82 -5.66
CA VAL A 194 -17.74 25.88 -6.55
C VAL A 194 -17.66 24.58 -7.33
N THR A 195 -17.96 24.64 -8.63
CA THR A 195 -17.88 23.49 -9.53
C THR A 195 -16.64 23.62 -10.39
N VAL A 196 -15.66 22.75 -10.15
CA VAL A 196 -14.36 22.75 -10.81
C VAL A 196 -14.00 21.32 -11.19
N ASP A 197 -13.61 21.13 -12.45
CA ASP A 197 -12.96 19.90 -12.89
C ASP A 197 -11.45 20.15 -13.00
N LEU A 198 -10.70 19.69 -12.00
CA LEU A 198 -9.25 19.86 -11.98
C LEU A 198 -8.55 19.11 -13.13
N LYS A 199 -9.17 18.05 -13.67
CA LYS A 199 -8.64 17.36 -14.87
C LYS A 199 -8.74 18.25 -16.11
N GLN A 200 -9.81 19.03 -16.24
CA GLN A 200 -9.91 20.02 -17.32
C GLN A 200 -8.96 21.19 -17.10
N MET A 201 -8.78 21.61 -15.84
CA MET A 201 -7.89 22.72 -15.45
C MET A 201 -6.42 22.42 -15.68
N PHE A 202 -5.96 21.19 -15.42
CA PHE A 202 -4.54 20.80 -15.53
C PHE A 202 -4.22 19.84 -16.68
N GLY A 203 -5.21 19.19 -17.29
CA GLY A 203 -5.01 18.21 -18.37
C GLY A 203 -4.90 16.76 -17.90
N ASN A 204 -4.96 15.82 -18.86
CA ASN A 204 -4.96 14.37 -18.62
C ASN A 204 -3.91 13.60 -19.44
N GLU A 205 -3.35 14.17 -20.51
CA GLU A 205 -2.45 13.44 -21.43
C GLU A 205 -0.97 13.73 -21.18
N THR A 206 -0.08 12.86 -21.66
CA THR A 206 1.36 13.16 -21.75
C THR A 206 1.56 14.22 -22.83
N GLY A 207 2.01 15.42 -22.44
CA GLY A 207 2.16 16.58 -23.34
C GLY A 207 1.25 17.77 -23.01
N ASP A 208 0.33 17.63 -22.04
CA ASP A 208 -0.46 18.76 -21.55
C ASP A 208 0.40 19.76 -20.76
N THR A 209 0.39 21.03 -21.18
CA THR A 209 1.23 22.09 -20.60
C THR A 209 0.49 22.86 -19.50
N SER A 210 0.13 22.18 -18.40
CA SER A 210 -0.23 22.93 -17.20
C SER A 210 0.94 23.82 -16.78
N LYS A 211 0.62 25.07 -16.49
CA LYS A 211 1.57 26.10 -16.09
C LYS A 211 1.31 26.41 -14.63
N LEU A 212 2.30 26.12 -13.80
CA LEU A 212 2.24 26.31 -12.36
C LEU A 212 3.31 27.35 -11.99
N TYR A 213 2.90 28.61 -11.87
CA TYR A 213 3.83 29.70 -11.62
C TYR A 213 3.69 30.27 -10.22
N LEU A 214 4.84 30.59 -9.60
CA LEU A 214 4.91 31.46 -8.43
C LEU A 214 5.48 32.81 -8.84
N GLY A 215 4.81 33.88 -8.46
CA GLY A 215 5.24 35.24 -8.74
C GLY A 215 4.84 35.81 -10.11
N ARG A 216 4.10 35.05 -10.92
CA ARG A 216 3.66 35.42 -12.28
C ARG A 216 2.24 34.93 -12.57
N SER A 217 1.47 35.74 -13.29
CA SER A 217 0.14 35.38 -13.81
C SER A 217 0.20 34.66 -15.15
N LEU A 218 -0.81 33.83 -15.42
CA LEU A 218 -1.13 33.28 -16.73
C LEU A 218 -1.91 34.28 -17.59
N ALA A 219 -2.67 35.18 -16.97
CA ALA A 219 -3.38 36.26 -17.65
C ALA A 219 -2.46 37.47 -17.88
N PRO A 220 -2.57 38.15 -19.04
CA PRO A 220 -1.80 39.35 -19.34
C PRO A 220 -2.18 40.52 -18.43
N GLY A 221 -1.27 41.50 -18.29
CA GLY A 221 -1.53 42.74 -17.55
C GLY A 221 -1.25 42.69 -16.04
N SER A 222 -0.93 41.52 -15.46
CA SER A 222 -0.50 41.46 -14.04
C SER A 222 0.91 42.02 -13.82
N THR A 223 1.20 42.42 -12.57
CA THR A 223 2.56 42.76 -12.14
C THR A 223 3.23 41.56 -11.47
N GLY A 224 4.55 41.44 -11.61
CA GLY A 224 5.31 40.40 -10.91
C GLY A 224 5.21 40.55 -9.40
N LEU A 225 5.51 39.49 -8.65
CA LEU A 225 5.46 39.52 -7.20
C LEU A 225 6.71 40.17 -6.60
N ASP A 226 6.51 41.16 -5.73
CA ASP A 226 7.53 41.81 -4.92
C ASP A 226 7.41 41.33 -3.48
N ALA A 227 7.97 40.14 -3.21
CA ALA A 227 7.85 39.48 -1.92
C ALA A 227 8.96 38.47 -1.63
N GLY A 228 9.20 38.22 -0.35
CA GLY A 228 9.88 37.02 0.14
C GLY A 228 8.93 35.82 0.18
N LEU A 229 9.44 34.63 -0.16
CA LEU A 229 8.72 33.35 -0.15
C LEU A 229 9.43 32.32 0.73
N HIS A 230 8.65 31.56 1.49
CA HIS A 230 9.15 30.44 2.30
C HIS A 230 8.13 29.29 2.35
N ASP A 231 8.64 28.06 2.45
CA ASP A 231 7.87 26.83 2.71
C ASP A 231 6.54 26.71 1.91
N PHE A 232 6.66 26.73 0.58
CA PHE A 232 5.54 26.56 -0.34
C PHE A 232 5.20 25.08 -0.52
N ARG A 233 3.93 24.71 -0.43
CA ARG A 233 3.50 23.30 -0.44
C ARG A 233 2.25 23.09 -1.28
N ILE A 234 2.19 21.92 -1.92
CA ILE A 234 1.03 21.44 -2.67
C ILE A 234 0.59 20.11 -2.07
N TYR A 235 -0.70 19.95 -1.81
CA TYR A 235 -1.32 18.74 -1.28
C TYR A 235 -2.44 18.25 -2.19
N ARG A 236 -2.58 16.93 -2.31
CA ARG A 236 -3.68 16.27 -3.05
C ARG A 236 -4.94 16.04 -2.22
N ILE A 237 -4.91 16.42 -0.96
CA ILE A 237 -6.05 16.34 -0.06
C ILE A 237 -6.62 17.74 0.18
N PRO A 238 -7.95 17.87 0.40
CA PRO A 238 -8.52 19.10 0.92
C PRO A 238 -8.12 19.25 2.40
N LEU A 239 -7.25 20.21 2.71
CA LEU A 239 -6.81 20.45 4.08
C LEU A 239 -7.95 21.06 4.91
N ASN A 240 -8.17 20.50 6.10
CA ASN A 240 -9.11 21.07 7.06
C ASN A 240 -8.44 22.18 7.90
N GLU A 241 -9.27 22.93 8.64
CA GLU A 241 -8.83 24.05 9.47
C GLU A 241 -7.73 23.67 10.49
N ILE A 242 -7.83 22.48 11.10
CA ILE A 242 -6.84 22.00 12.07
C ILE A 242 -5.48 21.76 11.40
N GLN A 243 -5.49 21.15 10.21
CA GLN A 243 -4.26 20.88 9.45
C GLN A 243 -3.59 22.19 9.03
N VAL A 244 -4.36 23.17 8.51
CA VAL A 244 -3.83 24.48 8.11
C VAL A 244 -3.27 25.26 9.30
N ALA A 245 -3.99 25.25 10.43
CA ALA A 245 -3.53 25.87 11.67
C ALA A 245 -2.23 25.22 12.19
N ARG A 246 -2.10 23.90 12.05
CA ARG A 246 -0.91 23.17 12.47
C ARG A 246 0.31 23.45 11.58
N ILE A 247 0.14 23.48 10.26
CA ILE A 247 1.20 23.89 9.32
C ILE A 247 1.74 25.28 9.71
N HIS A 248 0.84 26.23 9.95
CA HIS A 248 1.19 27.57 10.40
C HIS A 248 1.95 27.58 11.73
N ALA A 249 1.43 26.88 12.75
CA ALA A 249 2.02 26.86 14.09
C ALA A 249 3.41 26.19 14.12
N ASN A 250 3.57 25.08 13.40
CA ASN A 250 4.81 24.31 13.37
C ASN A 250 5.96 25.10 12.72
N ALA A 251 5.67 25.86 11.67
CA ALA A 251 6.67 26.75 11.05
C ALA A 251 7.16 27.86 12.01
N LEU A 252 6.33 28.29 12.97
CA LEU A 252 6.66 29.35 13.94
C LEU A 252 7.30 28.85 15.26
N LYS A 253 7.68 27.56 15.36
CA LYS A 253 8.34 26.96 16.54
C LYS A 253 7.57 27.10 17.87
N ARG A 254 6.23 27.09 17.85
CA ARG A 254 5.48 26.65 19.04
C ARG A 254 5.53 25.12 19.05
N GLU A 255 5.95 24.52 20.17
CA GLU A 255 6.33 23.11 20.30
C GLU A 255 5.57 22.15 19.38
N PRO A 256 6.26 21.23 18.67
CA PRO A 256 5.60 20.22 17.84
C PRO A 256 4.94 19.19 18.74
N VAL A 257 3.75 19.51 19.26
CA VAL A 257 2.96 18.53 19.98
C VAL A 257 2.28 17.65 18.92
N VAL A 258 2.89 16.52 18.61
CA VAL A 258 2.18 15.39 17.99
C VAL A 258 1.21 14.85 19.05
N ARG A 259 0.07 15.53 19.22
CA ARG A 259 -1.04 14.98 20.00
C ARG A 259 -1.62 13.84 19.18
N THR A 260 -1.60 12.63 19.73
CA THR A 260 -2.51 11.56 19.32
C THR A 260 -3.92 12.13 19.30
N ARG A 261 -4.58 12.05 18.15
CA ARG A 261 -5.91 12.62 17.92
C ARG A 261 -6.92 11.80 18.73
N GLU A 262 -7.68 12.46 19.61
CA GLU A 262 -8.93 11.93 20.16
C GLU A 262 -10.15 12.31 19.30
N GLU A 263 -10.00 13.14 18.26
CA GLU A 263 -11.15 13.62 17.48
C GLU A 263 -11.41 12.81 16.20
N LYS A 264 -12.66 12.35 16.08
CA LYS A 264 -13.24 11.61 14.95
C LYS A 264 -13.12 12.40 13.62
N ASP A 265 -13.02 11.69 12.50
CA ASP A 265 -13.08 12.30 11.16
C ASP A 265 -14.48 12.89 10.93
N ARG A 266 -14.60 14.22 11.07
CA ARG A 266 -15.86 14.97 10.92
C ARG A 266 -16.44 14.93 9.49
N SER A 267 -15.75 14.32 8.53
CA SER A 267 -16.23 14.17 7.14
C SER A 267 -17.09 12.93 6.92
N LEU A 268 -17.12 11.98 7.85
CA LEU A 268 -17.96 10.78 7.77
C LEU A 268 -19.31 11.01 8.48
N PRO A 269 -20.42 10.45 7.96
CA PRO A 269 -21.70 10.47 8.67
C PRO A 269 -21.59 9.83 10.06
N GLU A 270 -22.33 10.34 11.04
CA GLU A 270 -22.42 9.70 12.36
C GLU A 270 -23.71 8.89 12.48
N PHE A 271 -23.59 7.67 12.99
CA PHE A 271 -24.72 6.80 13.29
C PHE A 271 -24.75 6.52 14.80
N PRO A 272 -25.92 6.48 15.46
CA PRO A 272 -25.98 6.10 16.86
C PRO A 272 -25.49 4.66 17.04
N GLU A 273 -24.64 4.42 18.04
CA GLU A 273 -23.94 3.13 18.24
C GLU A 273 -24.87 1.92 18.44
N THR A 274 -26.09 2.18 18.91
CA THR A 274 -27.07 1.15 19.31
C THR A 274 -28.24 1.06 18.34
N THR A 275 -28.25 1.84 17.25
CA THR A 275 -29.28 1.76 16.22
C THR A 275 -29.02 0.55 15.33
N PRO A 276 -29.92 -0.45 15.29
CA PRO A 276 -29.74 -1.62 14.45
C PRO A 276 -29.69 -1.26 12.97
N GLN A 277 -28.70 -1.81 12.28
CA GLN A 277 -28.45 -1.61 10.85
C GLN A 277 -28.46 -2.96 10.12
N LEU A 278 -28.99 -3.00 8.89
CA LEU A 278 -29.17 -4.23 8.10
C LEU A 278 -29.84 -5.36 8.90
N TYR A 279 -29.29 -6.58 8.80
CA TYR A 279 -29.81 -7.77 9.44
C TYR A 279 -29.78 -7.70 10.97
N ASN A 280 -28.96 -6.82 11.56
CA ASN A 280 -28.97 -6.61 13.01
C ASN A 280 -30.31 -6.04 13.50
N ALA A 281 -31.11 -5.42 12.62
CA ALA A 281 -32.48 -5.02 12.93
C ALA A 281 -33.42 -6.21 13.22
N PHE A 282 -33.06 -7.43 12.83
CA PHE A 282 -33.81 -8.65 13.14
C PHE A 282 -33.09 -9.53 14.18
N LEU A 283 -31.91 -9.12 14.65
CA LEU A 283 -31.10 -9.89 15.58
C LEU A 283 -31.69 -9.83 16.98
N VAL A 284 -31.91 -10.98 17.59
CA VAL A 284 -32.46 -11.13 18.95
C VAL A 284 -31.34 -11.38 19.95
N SER A 285 -30.41 -12.28 19.61
CA SER A 285 -29.28 -12.60 20.47
C SER A 285 -28.13 -13.22 19.69
N VAL A 286 -26.95 -13.19 20.29
CA VAL A 286 -25.76 -13.92 19.84
C VAL A 286 -25.35 -14.82 21.00
N PRO A 287 -25.23 -16.15 20.81
CA PRO A 287 -24.84 -17.07 21.87
C PRO A 287 -23.44 -16.76 22.39
N ASP A 288 -23.27 -16.96 23.69
CA ASP A 288 -21.94 -17.01 24.30
C ASP A 288 -21.14 -18.20 23.76
N ILE A 289 -19.82 -18.04 23.73
CA ILE A 289 -18.89 -19.06 23.26
C ILE A 289 -17.90 -19.47 24.34
N LYS A 290 -17.23 -20.60 24.09
CA LYS A 290 -16.13 -21.09 24.90
C LYS A 290 -14.90 -21.23 24.02
N VAL A 291 -13.78 -20.67 24.45
CA VAL A 291 -12.51 -20.71 23.71
C VAL A 291 -11.41 -21.18 24.65
N GLU A 292 -10.54 -22.06 24.17
CA GLU A 292 -9.37 -22.51 24.93
C GLU A 292 -8.10 -21.88 24.36
N THR A 293 -7.15 -21.57 25.23
CA THR A 293 -5.81 -21.11 24.87
C THR A 293 -4.77 -21.69 25.83
N ALA A 294 -3.50 -21.57 25.50
CA ALA A 294 -2.39 -21.99 26.35
C ALA A 294 -1.85 -20.82 27.18
N SER A 295 -1.22 -21.12 28.32
CA SER A 295 -0.54 -20.11 29.12
C SER A 295 0.50 -19.35 28.29
N GLY A 296 0.46 -18.02 28.36
CA GLY A 296 1.29 -17.10 27.58
C GLY A 296 0.73 -16.72 26.21
N GLU A 297 -0.33 -17.36 25.72
CA GLU A 297 -0.89 -17.11 24.39
C GLU A 297 -2.30 -16.53 24.43
N LEU A 298 -2.50 -15.39 23.77
CA LEU A 298 -3.84 -14.82 23.67
C LEU A 298 -4.76 -15.73 22.83
N PRO A 299 -6.03 -15.90 23.23
CA PRO A 299 -6.96 -16.72 22.49
C PRO A 299 -7.24 -16.14 21.10
N ARG A 300 -7.48 -17.01 20.12
CA ARG A 300 -8.06 -16.62 18.83
C ARG A 300 -9.58 -16.61 18.96
N LEU A 301 -10.16 -15.42 19.14
CA LEU A 301 -11.60 -15.23 19.24
C LEU A 301 -12.21 -15.07 17.84
N PRO A 302 -13.29 -15.81 17.51
CA PRO A 302 -13.90 -15.74 16.18
C PRO A 302 -14.53 -14.37 15.92
N ALA A 303 -14.22 -13.78 14.78
CA ALA A 303 -14.77 -12.50 14.33
C ALA A 303 -16.27 -12.55 14.00
N TYR A 304 -16.81 -13.74 13.70
CA TYR A 304 -18.21 -13.94 13.34
C TYR A 304 -18.82 -15.05 14.18
N LEU A 305 -20.05 -14.85 14.67
CA LEU A 305 -20.83 -15.82 15.44
C LEU A 305 -22.21 -16.07 14.82
N LYS A 306 -22.81 -17.23 15.09
CA LYS A 306 -24.19 -17.50 14.66
C LYS A 306 -25.16 -16.59 15.42
N GLY A 307 -25.94 -15.80 14.71
CA GLY A 307 -27.02 -14.98 15.28
C GLY A 307 -28.33 -15.76 15.41
N ILE A 308 -29.16 -15.37 16.37
CA ILE A 308 -30.55 -15.81 16.48
C ILE A 308 -31.44 -14.63 16.07
N TYR A 309 -32.24 -14.81 15.03
CA TYR A 309 -33.05 -13.76 14.43
C TYR A 309 -34.56 -13.98 14.67
N ARG A 310 -35.33 -12.89 14.78
CA ARG A 310 -36.79 -12.94 14.93
C ARG A 310 -37.49 -13.32 13.62
N ASP A 311 -38.80 -13.59 13.70
CA ASP A 311 -39.69 -13.76 12.55
C ASP A 311 -39.27 -14.80 11.50
N LYS A 312 -38.52 -15.83 11.93
CA LYS A 312 -37.94 -16.89 11.08
C LYS A 312 -36.99 -16.37 9.99
N TYR A 313 -36.40 -15.19 10.16
CA TYR A 313 -35.31 -14.76 9.29
C TYR A 313 -34.09 -15.67 9.49
N GLU A 314 -33.51 -16.16 8.40
CA GLU A 314 -32.14 -16.70 8.40
C GLU A 314 -31.21 -15.55 8.06
N GLY A 315 -30.60 -14.93 9.09
CA GLY A 315 -29.61 -13.87 8.90
C GLY A 315 -28.20 -14.42 8.67
N PRO A 316 -27.25 -13.56 8.23
CA PRO A 316 -25.84 -13.93 8.08
C PRO A 316 -25.18 -14.22 9.44
N ASP A 317 -23.94 -14.67 9.42
CA ASP A 317 -23.14 -14.71 10.65
C ASP A 317 -22.88 -13.27 11.14
N VAL A 318 -23.02 -13.07 12.45
CA VAL A 318 -22.97 -11.76 13.09
C VAL A 318 -21.52 -11.37 13.35
N ARG A 319 -21.11 -10.22 12.82
CA ARG A 319 -19.82 -9.62 13.15
C ARG A 319 -19.79 -9.24 14.64
N VAL A 320 -18.78 -9.74 15.35
CA VAL A 320 -18.50 -9.40 16.76
C VAL A 320 -17.15 -8.72 16.85
N ILE A 321 -17.05 -7.70 17.70
CA ILE A 321 -15.80 -6.99 17.97
C ILE A 321 -15.41 -7.27 19.40
N TRP A 322 -14.32 -8.04 19.56
CA TRP A 322 -13.74 -8.36 20.85
C TRP A 322 -12.74 -7.27 21.28
N PRO A 323 -12.55 -7.07 22.59
CA PRO A 323 -11.42 -6.30 23.10
C PRO A 323 -10.10 -6.85 22.55
N ALA A 324 -9.24 -5.96 22.05
CA ALA A 324 -7.92 -6.30 21.55
C ALA A 324 -6.85 -5.87 22.57
N PRO A 325 -6.45 -6.72 23.52
CA PRO A 325 -5.44 -6.36 24.52
C PRO A 325 -4.08 -6.10 23.85
N THR A 326 -3.31 -5.19 24.44
CA THR A 326 -1.96 -4.80 23.99
C THR A 326 -0.86 -5.60 24.69
N ASP A 327 -1.23 -6.45 25.66
CA ASP A 327 -0.35 -7.38 26.35
C ASP A 327 -0.97 -8.79 26.45
N ASN A 328 -0.23 -9.78 26.94
CA ASN A 328 -0.71 -11.14 27.21
C ASN A 328 -0.77 -11.46 28.72
N THR A 329 -0.85 -10.46 29.59
CA THR A 329 -0.82 -10.64 31.05
C THR A 329 -1.97 -11.51 31.57
N GLN A 330 -3.15 -11.41 30.93
CA GLN A 330 -4.36 -12.14 31.30
C GLN A 330 -4.25 -13.66 31.11
N VAL A 331 -3.27 -14.13 30.34
CA VAL A 331 -3.10 -15.55 30.01
C VAL A 331 -1.80 -16.15 30.54
N LEU A 332 -1.03 -15.45 31.40
CA LEU A 332 0.25 -15.95 31.92
C LEU A 332 0.12 -17.18 32.83
N SER A 333 -1.07 -17.45 33.37
CA SER A 333 -1.31 -18.60 34.26
C SER A 333 -2.59 -19.33 33.88
N PRO A 334 -2.68 -20.66 34.10
CA PRO A 334 -3.91 -21.42 33.88
C PRO A 334 -5.07 -20.85 34.69
N GLY A 335 -6.27 -20.88 34.11
CA GLY A 335 -7.45 -20.30 34.72
C GLY A 335 -8.57 -20.08 33.73
N THR A 336 -9.64 -19.43 34.17
CA THR A 336 -10.77 -19.10 33.32
C THR A 336 -11.16 -17.64 33.54
N PHE A 337 -11.41 -16.92 32.47
CA PHE A 337 -11.91 -15.54 32.54
C PHE A 337 -12.93 -15.29 31.43
N LYS A 338 -13.66 -14.18 31.55
CA LYS A 338 -14.72 -13.79 30.61
C LYS A 338 -14.27 -12.57 29.81
N VAL A 339 -14.44 -12.63 28.49
CA VAL A 339 -14.26 -11.50 27.58
C VAL A 339 -15.62 -11.16 26.99
N THR A 340 -16.00 -9.88 27.00
CA THR A 340 -17.29 -9.41 26.46
C THR A 340 -17.06 -8.66 25.17
N ALA A 341 -17.75 -9.05 24.09
CA ALA A 341 -17.71 -8.37 22.80
C ALA A 341 -18.81 -7.31 22.67
N ARG A 342 -18.68 -6.47 21.64
CA ARG A 342 -19.77 -5.63 21.11
C ARG A 342 -20.24 -6.15 19.75
N VAL A 343 -21.53 -6.04 19.47
CA VAL A 343 -22.10 -6.24 18.14
C VAL A 343 -22.46 -4.85 17.57
N PRO A 344 -21.80 -4.40 16.47
CA PRO A 344 -22.02 -3.07 15.91
C PRO A 344 -23.49 -2.75 15.61
N GLY A 345 -23.95 -1.56 16.01
CA GLY A 345 -25.34 -1.13 15.83
C GLY A 345 -26.33 -1.78 16.79
N THR A 346 -25.91 -2.39 17.90
CA THR A 346 -26.84 -3.04 18.85
C THR A 346 -26.34 -2.93 20.29
N ASP A 347 -27.26 -3.16 21.25
CA ASP A 347 -26.94 -3.36 22.66
C ASP A 347 -26.57 -4.82 23.02
N ILE A 348 -26.30 -5.67 22.02
CA ILE A 348 -26.01 -7.09 22.24
C ILE A 348 -24.52 -7.29 22.55
N HIS A 349 -24.25 -7.96 23.66
CA HIS A 349 -22.91 -8.18 24.20
C HIS A 349 -22.63 -9.67 24.48
N PRO A 350 -22.27 -10.47 23.45
CA PRO A 350 -21.94 -11.87 23.66
C PRO A 350 -20.64 -12.01 24.45
N ASN A 351 -20.54 -13.07 25.25
CA ASN A 351 -19.38 -13.38 26.07
C ASN A 351 -18.60 -14.57 25.50
N ALA A 352 -17.27 -14.51 25.62
CA ALA A 352 -16.39 -15.65 25.48
C ALA A 352 -15.88 -16.06 26.86
N LEU A 353 -16.15 -17.32 27.25
CA LEU A 353 -15.49 -17.96 28.38
C LEU A 353 -14.14 -18.51 27.90
N VAL A 354 -13.06 -17.82 28.24
CA VAL A 354 -11.69 -18.19 27.87
C VAL A 354 -11.12 -19.10 28.94
N ILE A 355 -10.70 -20.30 28.54
CA ILE A 355 -9.99 -21.25 29.41
C ILE A 355 -8.52 -21.29 29.02
N VAL A 356 -7.67 -20.87 29.95
CA VAL A 356 -6.22 -20.95 29.83
C VAL A 356 -5.77 -22.29 30.41
N ARG A 357 -5.17 -23.13 29.56
CA ARG A 357 -4.57 -24.41 29.92
C ARG A 357 -3.07 -24.24 30.17
N GLU A 358 -2.51 -25.11 31.00
CA GLU A 358 -1.06 -25.20 31.19
C GLU A 358 -0.34 -25.41 29.85
N GLY A 359 0.82 -24.77 29.70
CA GLY A 359 1.55 -24.64 28.44
C GLY A 359 1.73 -25.98 27.73
N ARG A 360 1.14 -26.13 26.54
CA ARG A 360 1.33 -27.31 25.69
C ARG A 360 2.37 -27.01 24.63
N GLN A 361 3.24 -27.99 24.34
CA GLN A 361 4.10 -27.94 23.17
C GLN A 361 3.25 -27.86 21.90
N LEU A 362 3.42 -26.79 21.12
CA LEU A 362 2.54 -26.52 19.99
C LEU A 362 3.01 -27.30 18.77
N LYS A 363 2.06 -28.00 18.14
CA LYS A 363 2.29 -28.61 16.84
C LYS A 363 2.04 -27.54 15.77
N THR A 364 3.07 -27.17 15.04
CA THR A 364 2.95 -26.38 13.80
C THR A 364 2.93 -27.31 12.59
N PRO A 365 2.26 -26.92 11.49
CA PRO A 365 2.16 -27.77 10.31
C PRO A 365 3.48 -27.86 9.56
N ALA A 366 3.79 -29.03 9.01
CA ALA A 366 4.83 -29.18 8.00
C ALA A 366 4.30 -28.74 6.63
N ARG A 367 5.21 -28.37 5.71
CA ARG A 367 4.84 -28.03 4.33
C ARG A 367 4.30 -29.28 3.63
N LYS A 368 3.09 -29.19 3.08
CA LYS A 368 2.38 -30.31 2.42
C LYS A 368 2.24 -30.14 0.92
N LEU A 369 2.32 -28.91 0.42
CA LEU A 369 2.16 -28.61 -1.00
C LEU A 369 3.43 -28.00 -1.60
N GLU A 370 3.57 -28.23 -2.90
CA GLU A 370 4.54 -27.60 -3.79
C GLU A 370 3.83 -26.82 -4.90
N GLU A 371 4.52 -25.80 -5.38
CA GLU A 371 4.04 -24.92 -6.44
C GLU A 371 4.31 -25.52 -7.82
N PHE A 372 3.46 -25.20 -8.79
CA PHE A 372 3.82 -25.38 -10.20
C PHE A 372 4.61 -24.17 -10.68
N ARG A 373 5.61 -24.42 -11.52
CA ARG A 373 6.36 -23.33 -12.15
C ARG A 373 5.49 -22.59 -13.17
N LEU A 374 5.86 -21.33 -13.48
CA LEU A 374 5.10 -20.50 -14.42
C LEU A 374 5.03 -21.08 -15.84
N ASP A 375 6.06 -21.83 -16.26
CA ASP A 375 6.11 -22.53 -17.55
C ASP A 375 5.17 -23.74 -17.63
N GLN A 376 4.64 -24.18 -16.49
CA GLN A 376 3.73 -25.31 -16.39
C GLN A 376 2.26 -24.89 -16.36
N VAL A 377 1.94 -23.60 -16.22
CA VAL A 377 0.55 -23.12 -16.18
C VAL A 377 0.36 -22.04 -17.22
N LEU A 378 -0.37 -22.37 -18.29
CA LEU A 378 -0.67 -21.46 -19.38
C LEU A 378 -2.05 -20.84 -19.14
N LEU A 379 -2.17 -19.52 -19.30
CA LEU A 379 -3.47 -18.84 -19.33
C LEU A 379 -4.09 -18.99 -20.70
N ASN A 380 -5.37 -19.36 -20.75
CA ASN A 380 -6.15 -19.48 -21.97
C ASN A 380 -7.18 -18.34 -22.07
N THR A 381 -7.73 -18.13 -23.26
CA THR A 381 -8.97 -17.37 -23.42
C THR A 381 -10.13 -18.08 -22.71
N ASP A 382 -11.22 -17.37 -22.47
CA ASP A 382 -12.45 -18.00 -22.00
C ASP A 382 -13.07 -18.94 -23.07
N ILE A 383 -14.15 -19.64 -22.70
CA ILE A 383 -14.88 -20.55 -23.60
C ILE A 383 -15.54 -19.86 -24.81
N TYR A 384 -15.54 -18.52 -24.84
CA TYR A 384 -16.03 -17.71 -25.94
C TYR A 384 -14.88 -17.06 -26.74
N ASN A 385 -13.64 -17.48 -26.50
CA ASN A 385 -12.41 -16.95 -27.11
C ASN A 385 -12.14 -15.47 -26.80
N HIS A 386 -12.65 -14.94 -25.69
CA HIS A 386 -12.26 -13.62 -25.21
C HIS A 386 -11.02 -13.70 -24.33
N ASN A 387 -10.17 -12.67 -24.40
CA ASN A 387 -9.11 -12.49 -23.43
C ASN A 387 -9.73 -12.26 -22.05
N THR A 388 -9.23 -13.01 -21.06
CA THR A 388 -9.61 -12.79 -19.66
C THR A 388 -8.88 -11.56 -19.14
N LYS A 389 -9.36 -10.99 -18.02
CA LYS A 389 -8.66 -9.88 -17.37
C LYS A 389 -7.22 -10.21 -16.96
N PHE A 390 -6.94 -11.50 -16.73
CA PHE A 390 -5.61 -12.02 -16.47
C PHE A 390 -4.70 -11.84 -17.70
N ILE A 391 -5.17 -12.24 -18.89
CA ILE A 391 -4.43 -12.08 -20.14
C ILE A 391 -4.28 -10.61 -20.50
N GLU A 392 -5.35 -9.81 -20.43
CA GLU A 392 -5.31 -8.38 -20.74
C GLU A 392 -4.24 -7.65 -19.92
N ASN A 393 -4.27 -7.82 -18.59
CA ASN A 393 -3.33 -7.13 -17.72
C ASN A 393 -1.91 -7.70 -17.89
N ARG A 394 -1.74 -9.02 -17.95
CA ARG A 394 -0.43 -9.63 -18.23
C ARG A 394 0.18 -9.06 -19.50
N ASP A 395 -0.58 -9.02 -20.60
CA ASP A 395 -0.06 -8.62 -21.90
C ASP A 395 0.32 -7.14 -21.96
N LYS A 396 -0.42 -6.25 -21.27
CA LYS A 396 -0.01 -4.83 -21.11
C LYS A 396 1.37 -4.72 -20.49
N PHE A 397 1.59 -5.45 -19.39
CA PHE A 397 2.86 -5.43 -18.67
C PHE A 397 3.99 -6.12 -19.44
N LEU A 398 3.74 -7.27 -20.07
CA LEU A 398 4.74 -7.96 -20.89
C LEU A 398 5.18 -7.10 -22.08
N LYS A 399 4.23 -6.45 -22.78
CA LYS A 399 4.55 -5.55 -23.90
C LYS A 399 5.35 -4.34 -23.44
N GLY A 400 4.93 -3.69 -22.35
CA GLY A 400 5.68 -2.57 -21.77
C GLY A 400 7.09 -2.99 -21.35
N LEU A 401 7.22 -4.13 -20.66
CA LEU A 401 8.50 -4.67 -20.18
C LEU A 401 9.42 -5.02 -21.37
N ALA A 402 8.90 -5.62 -22.42
CA ALA A 402 9.66 -5.94 -23.64
C ALA A 402 10.18 -4.68 -24.34
N GLY A 403 9.45 -3.56 -24.27
CA GLY A 403 9.84 -2.26 -24.84
C GLY A 403 10.87 -1.46 -24.03
N THR A 404 11.19 -1.87 -22.80
CA THR A 404 12.14 -1.12 -21.94
C THR A 404 13.60 -1.20 -22.43
N ASN A 405 14.39 -0.14 -22.19
CA ASN A 405 15.85 -0.18 -22.30
C ASN A 405 16.45 -0.66 -20.95
N PRO A 406 17.13 -1.82 -20.87
CA PRO A 406 17.75 -2.29 -19.63
C PRO A 406 18.82 -1.34 -19.09
N ASP A 407 19.46 -0.53 -19.93
CA ASP A 407 20.45 0.45 -19.47
C ASP A 407 19.85 1.53 -18.57
N ASN A 408 18.57 1.87 -18.75
CA ASN A 408 17.88 2.81 -17.86
C ASN A 408 17.81 2.27 -16.41
N PHE A 409 17.63 0.95 -16.27
CA PHE A 409 17.60 0.27 -14.96
C PHE A 409 19.01 0.02 -14.38
N LEU A 410 20.06 0.08 -15.20
CA LEU A 410 21.46 -0.01 -14.77
C LEU A 410 22.10 1.37 -14.53
N TYR A 411 21.45 2.44 -14.97
CA TYR A 411 22.00 3.80 -14.97
C TYR A 411 22.55 4.20 -13.60
N MET A 412 21.75 4.02 -12.54
CA MET A 412 22.13 4.44 -11.19
C MET A 412 23.22 3.55 -10.57
N PHE A 413 23.34 2.29 -11.00
CA PHE A 413 24.46 1.43 -10.61
C PHE A 413 25.75 1.93 -11.24
N ARG A 414 25.76 2.18 -12.56
CA ARG A 414 26.92 2.77 -13.25
C ARG A 414 27.31 4.13 -12.65
N ASN A 415 26.31 4.97 -12.35
CA ASN A 415 26.53 6.27 -11.71
C ASN A 415 27.22 6.14 -10.35
N ALA A 416 26.75 5.21 -9.48
CA ALA A 416 27.39 4.97 -8.19
C ALA A 416 28.85 4.51 -8.36
N PHE A 417 29.12 3.61 -9.30
CA PHE A 417 30.46 3.09 -9.56
C PHE A 417 31.32 4.01 -10.45
N GLY A 418 30.88 5.24 -10.72
CA GLY A 418 31.64 6.21 -11.51
C GLY A 418 31.84 5.81 -12.97
N GLN A 419 31.03 4.90 -13.51
CA GLN A 419 31.08 4.48 -14.90
C GLN A 419 30.31 5.43 -15.82
N GLU A 420 30.80 5.57 -17.05
CA GLU A 420 30.09 6.27 -18.12
C GLU A 420 28.81 5.49 -18.52
N GLN A 421 27.82 6.25 -18.98
CA GLN A 421 26.55 5.70 -19.40
C GLN A 421 26.63 5.32 -20.89
N PRO A 422 26.14 4.13 -21.29
CA PRO A 422 26.02 3.78 -22.70
C PRO A 422 25.15 4.80 -23.47
N GLU A 423 25.39 4.91 -24.78
CA GLU A 423 24.58 5.76 -25.65
C GLU A 423 23.09 5.38 -25.57
N GLY A 424 22.22 6.36 -25.39
CA GLY A 424 20.77 6.14 -25.27
C GLY A 424 20.26 5.71 -23.89
N ALA A 425 21.13 5.57 -22.89
CA ALA A 425 20.72 5.32 -21.52
C ALA A 425 20.13 6.59 -20.86
N GLU A 426 18.91 6.49 -20.34
CA GLU A 426 18.21 7.56 -19.63
C GLU A 426 18.06 7.21 -18.15
N PRO A 427 18.26 8.15 -17.21
CA PRO A 427 17.98 7.91 -15.80
C PRO A 427 16.47 7.71 -15.58
N LEU A 428 16.10 6.76 -14.72
CA LEU A 428 14.71 6.63 -14.25
C LEU A 428 14.30 7.87 -13.43
N GLY A 429 13.01 8.19 -13.47
CA GLY A 429 12.40 9.25 -12.65
C GLY A 429 11.77 8.72 -11.36
N GLY A 430 11.01 9.58 -10.67
CA GLY A 430 10.30 9.22 -9.44
C GLY A 430 11.26 8.84 -8.31
N TRP A 431 11.00 7.72 -7.64
CA TRP A 431 11.80 7.30 -6.49
C TRP A 431 13.14 6.64 -6.85
N ASP A 432 13.36 6.38 -8.15
CA ASP A 432 14.63 5.93 -8.72
C ASP A 432 15.46 7.06 -9.35
N SER A 433 15.02 8.32 -9.19
CA SER A 433 15.78 9.46 -9.70
C SER A 433 17.17 9.57 -9.09
N GLN A 434 18.07 10.26 -9.78
CA GLN A 434 19.46 10.38 -9.39
C GLN A 434 19.66 10.92 -7.97
N GLN A 435 18.81 11.84 -7.50
CA GLN A 435 18.94 12.44 -6.17
C GLN A 435 18.14 11.71 -5.09
N THR A 436 17.31 10.74 -5.47
CA THR A 436 16.44 10.03 -4.54
C THR A 436 17.20 8.92 -3.82
N LYS A 437 16.99 8.82 -2.51
CA LYS A 437 17.69 7.91 -1.61
C LYS A 437 17.23 6.44 -1.71
N LEU A 438 16.12 6.17 -2.41
CA LEU A 438 15.58 4.82 -2.63
C LEU A 438 16.08 4.17 -3.94
N ARG A 439 16.81 4.91 -4.79
CA ARG A 439 17.19 4.49 -6.14
C ARG A 439 17.86 3.11 -6.18
N GLY A 440 17.60 2.35 -7.25
CA GLY A 440 17.97 0.95 -7.43
C GLY A 440 16.87 -0.03 -7.07
N HIS A 441 15.79 0.39 -6.41
CA HIS A 441 14.71 -0.50 -6.02
C HIS A 441 13.92 -0.98 -7.23
N ALA A 442 13.68 -0.13 -8.25
CA ALA A 442 13.03 -0.57 -9.48
C ALA A 442 13.83 -1.63 -10.21
N THR A 443 15.17 -1.54 -10.20
CA THR A 443 16.04 -2.53 -10.84
C THR A 443 15.84 -3.94 -10.27
N GLY A 444 15.66 -4.06 -8.96
CA GLY A 444 15.36 -5.34 -8.31
C GLY A 444 13.99 -5.91 -8.70
N HIS A 445 12.96 -5.06 -8.72
CA HIS A 445 11.64 -5.45 -9.23
C HIS A 445 11.67 -5.83 -10.71
N TYR A 446 12.43 -5.10 -11.52
CA TYR A 446 12.62 -5.35 -12.93
C TYR A 446 13.27 -6.71 -13.19
N LEU A 447 14.31 -7.08 -12.44
CA LEU A 447 14.92 -8.42 -12.51
C LEU A 447 13.91 -9.54 -12.19
N SER A 448 13.12 -9.36 -11.12
CA SER A 448 12.06 -10.33 -10.74
C SER A 448 11.01 -10.46 -11.85
N ALA A 449 10.56 -9.33 -12.40
CA ALA A 449 9.59 -9.30 -13.49
C ALA A 449 10.14 -9.92 -14.79
N LEU A 450 11.41 -9.68 -15.13
CA LEU A 450 12.06 -10.33 -16.27
C LEU A 450 12.14 -11.85 -16.10
N ALA A 451 12.52 -12.32 -14.91
CA ALA A 451 12.57 -13.75 -14.60
C ALA A 451 11.19 -14.42 -14.70
N GLN A 452 10.16 -13.76 -14.15
CA GLN A 452 8.78 -14.23 -14.23
C GLN A 452 8.25 -14.22 -15.66
N ALA A 453 8.54 -13.16 -16.43
CA ALA A 453 8.16 -13.05 -17.83
C ALA A 453 8.84 -14.13 -18.67
N TYR A 454 10.16 -14.32 -18.55
CA TYR A 454 10.90 -15.40 -19.20
C TYR A 454 10.28 -16.78 -18.94
N ALA A 455 9.91 -17.06 -17.68
CA ALA A 455 9.29 -18.33 -17.30
C ALA A 455 7.83 -18.44 -17.77
N GLY A 456 7.09 -17.32 -17.82
CA GLY A 456 5.66 -17.29 -18.13
C GLY A 456 5.33 -17.21 -19.63
N THR A 457 6.28 -16.81 -20.49
CA THR A 457 6.04 -16.62 -21.94
C THR A 457 6.50 -17.81 -22.79
N VAL A 458 6.44 -19.04 -22.28
CA VAL A 458 6.83 -20.24 -23.06
C VAL A 458 5.98 -20.48 -24.31
N TYR A 459 4.85 -19.80 -24.44
CA TYR A 459 3.99 -19.82 -25.63
C TYR A 459 4.44 -18.84 -26.74
N ASP A 460 5.44 -18.00 -26.48
CA ASP A 460 5.99 -17.02 -27.42
C ASP A 460 7.53 -17.00 -27.32
N GLU A 461 8.18 -17.69 -28.26
CA GLU A 461 9.64 -17.85 -28.28
C GLU A 461 10.39 -16.53 -28.46
N SER A 462 9.84 -15.60 -29.25
CA SER A 462 10.47 -14.29 -29.52
C SER A 462 10.47 -13.44 -28.27
N LEU A 463 9.33 -13.37 -27.60
CA LEU A 463 9.18 -12.63 -26.36
C LEU A 463 10.02 -13.26 -25.24
N ARG A 464 10.07 -14.59 -25.17
CA ARG A 464 10.92 -15.31 -24.21
C ARG A 464 12.42 -15.03 -24.46
N ALA A 465 12.86 -15.03 -25.72
CA ALA A 465 14.24 -14.70 -26.08
C ALA A 465 14.60 -13.25 -25.74
N ASN A 466 13.68 -12.29 -25.94
CA ASN A 466 13.85 -10.90 -25.53
C ASN A 466 14.14 -10.79 -24.02
N PHE A 467 13.31 -11.43 -23.18
CA PHE A 467 13.50 -11.39 -21.74
C PHE A 467 14.77 -12.11 -21.28
N ALA A 468 15.12 -13.24 -21.89
CA ALA A 468 16.39 -13.92 -21.63
C ALA A 468 17.60 -13.01 -21.90
N GLY A 469 17.63 -12.35 -23.06
CA GLY A 469 18.70 -11.42 -23.42
C GLY A 469 18.82 -10.24 -22.43
N LYS A 470 17.68 -9.67 -22.01
CA LYS A 470 17.68 -8.62 -20.97
C LYS A 470 18.17 -9.11 -19.63
N MET A 471 17.73 -10.29 -19.17
CA MET A 471 18.21 -10.89 -17.92
C MET A 471 19.72 -11.09 -17.93
N ASP A 472 20.26 -11.67 -19.00
CA ASP A 472 21.69 -11.92 -19.12
C ASP A 472 22.49 -10.61 -19.13
N TYR A 473 22.02 -9.60 -19.88
CA TYR A 473 22.66 -8.29 -19.92
C TYR A 473 22.67 -7.60 -18.55
N MET A 474 21.53 -7.60 -17.85
CA MET A 474 21.41 -7.06 -16.50
C MET A 474 22.37 -7.76 -15.53
N VAL A 475 22.35 -9.09 -15.50
CA VAL A 475 23.20 -9.89 -14.60
C VAL A 475 24.67 -9.71 -14.91
N ASN A 476 25.07 -9.70 -16.18
CA ASN A 476 26.48 -9.51 -16.56
C ASN A 476 26.99 -8.13 -16.12
N THR A 477 26.22 -7.07 -16.35
CA THR A 477 26.62 -5.72 -15.92
C THR A 477 26.72 -5.62 -14.40
N LEU A 478 25.72 -6.11 -13.67
CA LEU A 478 25.74 -6.10 -12.20
C LEU A 478 26.87 -6.98 -11.66
N TYR A 479 27.18 -8.10 -12.30
CA TYR A 479 28.31 -8.94 -11.95
C TYR A 479 29.61 -8.16 -12.06
N GLU A 480 29.89 -7.54 -13.20
CA GLU A 480 31.11 -6.74 -13.42
C GLU A 480 31.27 -5.65 -12.36
N LEU A 481 30.20 -4.89 -12.08
CA LEU A 481 30.20 -3.86 -11.04
C LEU A 481 30.47 -4.45 -9.64
N SER A 482 29.81 -5.56 -9.29
CA SER A 482 29.99 -6.20 -7.97
C SER A 482 31.43 -6.68 -7.75
N GLN A 483 32.14 -7.03 -8.82
CA GLN A 483 33.52 -7.49 -8.75
C GLN A 483 34.52 -6.35 -8.53
N MET A 484 34.11 -5.09 -8.65
CA MET A 484 34.96 -3.91 -8.42
C MET A 484 35.04 -3.53 -6.93
N SER A 485 33.97 -3.78 -6.17
CA SER A 485 33.88 -3.38 -4.77
C SER A 485 34.93 -4.07 -3.89
N GLY A 486 35.63 -3.29 -3.07
CA GLY A 486 36.63 -3.82 -2.14
C GLY A 486 37.87 -4.42 -2.83
N LYS A 487 38.21 -3.96 -4.04
CA LYS A 487 39.42 -4.33 -4.78
C LYS A 487 40.13 -3.09 -5.31
N PRO A 488 41.46 -3.09 -5.42
CA PRO A 488 42.20 -1.92 -5.88
C PRO A 488 41.95 -1.65 -7.37
N VAL A 489 41.87 -0.37 -7.76
CA VAL A 489 41.67 0.06 -9.16
C VAL A 489 42.84 -0.34 -10.06
N LYS A 490 44.06 -0.35 -9.50
CA LYS A 490 45.30 -0.77 -10.14
C LYS A 490 46.04 -1.71 -9.20
N GLU A 491 46.78 -2.66 -9.74
CA GLU A 491 47.59 -3.58 -8.95
C GLU A 491 48.50 -2.82 -7.95
N GLY A 492 48.48 -3.24 -6.68
CA GLY A 492 49.24 -2.59 -5.60
C GLY A 492 48.61 -1.30 -5.02
N GLY A 493 47.47 -0.83 -5.51
CA GLY A 493 46.77 0.33 -4.96
C GLY A 493 46.11 0.09 -3.59
N GLU A 494 45.81 1.18 -2.86
CA GLU A 494 45.06 1.12 -1.61
C GLU A 494 43.57 0.81 -1.83
N PHE A 495 42.98 0.03 -0.91
CA PHE A 495 41.57 -0.37 -0.95
C PHE A 495 41.13 -0.89 0.41
N VAL A 496 39.81 -0.99 0.61
CA VAL A 496 39.21 -1.59 1.82
C VAL A 496 38.30 -2.75 1.41
N SER A 497 38.73 -3.97 1.71
CA SER A 497 37.97 -5.19 1.41
C SER A 497 37.02 -5.63 2.52
N ASP A 498 37.29 -5.28 3.79
CA ASP A 498 36.40 -5.62 4.91
C ASP A 498 35.15 -4.71 4.88
N PRO A 499 33.94 -5.27 4.66
CA PRO A 499 32.69 -4.51 4.68
C PRO A 499 32.48 -3.67 5.93
N ALA A 500 33.02 -4.07 7.07
CA ALA A 500 32.85 -3.34 8.33
C ALA A 500 33.86 -2.19 8.52
N SER A 501 34.88 -2.08 7.66
CA SER A 501 35.94 -1.07 7.75
C SER A 501 35.80 0.06 6.72
N VAL A 502 34.65 0.15 6.04
CA VAL A 502 34.38 1.16 5.00
C VAL A 502 34.57 2.58 5.56
N PRO A 503 35.49 3.40 5.03
CA PRO A 503 35.74 4.75 5.53
C PRO A 503 34.68 5.74 5.02
N PRO A 504 34.53 6.93 5.65
CA PRO A 504 33.82 8.06 5.06
C PRO A 504 34.34 8.42 3.66
N GLY A 505 33.51 9.10 2.86
CA GLY A 505 33.88 9.51 1.51
C GLY A 505 35.09 10.44 1.46
N PRO A 506 35.85 10.46 0.35
CA PRO A 506 36.98 11.39 0.19
C PRO A 506 36.55 12.84 0.47
N SER A 507 37.32 13.56 1.28
CA SER A 507 37.04 14.95 1.68
C SER A 507 35.77 15.15 2.53
N LYS A 508 35.17 14.08 3.08
CA LYS A 508 34.05 14.15 4.03
C LYS A 508 34.53 13.88 5.45
N SER A 509 33.98 14.59 6.43
CA SER A 509 34.27 14.37 7.86
C SER A 509 33.49 13.21 8.47
N GLY A 510 32.46 12.71 7.78
CA GLY A 510 31.59 11.61 8.21
C GLY A 510 30.79 11.05 7.03
N TYR A 511 29.90 10.10 7.31
CA TYR A 511 28.98 9.54 6.32
C TYR A 511 27.83 10.50 6.05
N ASP A 512 27.48 10.66 4.78
CA ASP A 512 26.31 11.41 4.36
C ASP A 512 25.65 10.73 3.16
N SER A 513 24.41 11.11 2.91
CA SER A 513 23.60 10.55 1.83
C SER A 513 23.50 11.52 0.64
N ASP A 514 24.55 12.30 0.36
CA ASP A 514 24.57 13.21 -0.79
C ASP A 514 24.75 12.42 -2.08
N LEU A 515 23.64 12.26 -2.81
CA LEU A 515 23.59 11.55 -4.09
C LEU A 515 23.64 12.49 -5.30
N SER A 516 23.90 13.79 -5.08
CA SER A 516 24.04 14.76 -6.17
C SER A 516 25.26 14.45 -7.03
N VAL A 517 25.25 14.91 -8.29
CA VAL A 517 26.37 14.72 -9.24
C VAL A 517 27.72 15.15 -8.67
N LYS A 518 27.74 16.21 -7.86
CA LYS A 518 28.96 16.75 -7.23
C LYS A 518 29.30 16.10 -5.88
N GLY A 519 28.30 15.53 -5.21
CA GLY A 519 28.42 15.05 -3.84
C GLY A 519 28.62 13.55 -3.70
N ILE A 520 28.16 12.76 -4.68
CA ILE A 520 28.27 11.30 -4.64
C ILE A 520 29.73 10.85 -4.67
N ARG A 521 30.10 9.95 -3.76
CA ARG A 521 31.39 9.27 -3.77
C ARG A 521 31.39 8.11 -4.76
N THR A 522 32.51 7.88 -5.44
CA THR A 522 32.69 6.80 -6.43
C THR A 522 33.94 5.95 -6.14
N ASP A 523 34.44 5.99 -4.92
CA ASP A 523 35.60 5.23 -4.44
C ASP A 523 35.25 3.78 -4.10
N TYR A 524 34.63 3.06 -5.04
CA TYR A 524 34.08 1.72 -4.86
C TYR A 524 35.10 0.68 -4.35
N TRP A 525 36.38 0.90 -4.59
CA TRP A 525 37.47 0.08 -4.04
C TRP A 525 37.50 0.07 -2.51
N ASN A 526 36.84 1.02 -1.84
CA ASN A 526 36.75 1.12 -0.38
C ASN A 526 35.43 0.62 0.22
N TRP A 527 34.49 0.10 -0.59
CA TRP A 527 33.13 -0.22 -0.11
C TRP A 527 32.98 -1.63 0.48
N GLY A 528 34.10 -2.37 0.60
CA GLY A 528 34.10 -3.76 1.04
C GLY A 528 33.74 -4.73 -0.09
N LYS A 529 34.28 -5.94 0.00
CA LYS A 529 34.05 -7.00 -0.99
C LYS A 529 32.57 -7.42 -0.98
N GLY A 530 32.01 -7.62 -2.17
CA GLY A 530 30.64 -8.12 -2.34
C GLY A 530 29.55 -7.05 -2.30
N PHE A 531 29.90 -5.79 -2.05
CA PHE A 531 28.93 -4.69 -2.10
C PHE A 531 28.47 -4.41 -3.53
N ILE A 532 27.16 -4.31 -3.72
CA ILE A 532 26.58 -3.70 -4.91
C ILE A 532 25.21 -3.08 -4.57
N SER A 533 25.04 -1.83 -4.97
CA SER A 533 23.78 -1.08 -4.90
C SER A 533 23.85 0.07 -5.90
N ALA A 534 22.72 0.74 -6.13
CA ALA A 534 22.64 1.95 -6.93
C ALA A 534 23.12 3.21 -6.18
N TYR A 535 23.64 3.08 -4.97
CA TYR A 535 24.26 4.16 -4.19
C TYR A 535 25.39 3.62 -3.30
N PRO A 536 26.31 4.48 -2.83
CA PRO A 536 27.38 4.10 -1.91
C PRO A 536 26.87 3.54 -0.56
N PRO A 537 27.70 2.81 0.20
CA PRO A 537 27.27 2.12 1.43
C PRO A 537 26.83 3.05 2.57
N ASP A 538 27.07 4.36 2.47
CA ASP A 538 26.87 5.36 3.52
C ASP A 538 25.49 5.30 4.18
N GLN A 539 24.40 5.09 3.42
CA GLN A 539 23.06 4.99 4.01
C GLN A 539 22.91 3.83 5.00
N PHE A 540 23.56 2.69 4.73
CA PHE A 540 23.55 1.54 5.65
C PHE A 540 24.28 1.90 6.94
N ILE A 541 25.46 2.52 6.82
CA ILE A 541 26.28 2.93 7.96
C ILE A 541 25.58 4.01 8.78
N MET A 542 24.92 4.96 8.12
CA MET A 542 24.09 5.98 8.77
C MET A 542 22.93 5.36 9.55
N LEU A 543 22.26 4.33 9.01
CA LEU A 543 21.20 3.61 9.72
C LEU A 543 21.72 2.94 11.00
N GLU A 544 22.88 2.28 10.92
CA GLU A 544 23.55 1.66 12.07
C GLU A 544 23.88 2.69 13.17
N ASN A 545 24.12 3.94 12.78
CA ASN A 545 24.34 5.08 13.68
C ASN A 545 23.06 5.87 14.00
N GLY A 546 21.89 5.33 13.67
CA GLY A 546 20.61 5.87 14.09
C GLY A 546 20.03 7.01 13.23
N ALA A 547 20.46 7.12 11.97
CA ALA A 547 19.83 8.04 11.02
C ALA A 547 18.33 7.75 10.85
N GLY A 548 17.55 8.82 10.67
CA GLY A 548 16.11 8.77 10.42
C GLY A 548 15.75 8.91 8.95
N TYR A 549 14.47 8.74 8.65
CA TYR A 549 13.93 8.95 7.31
C TYR A 549 13.88 10.44 6.94
N GLY A 550 14.14 10.77 5.68
CA GLY A 550 14.02 12.14 5.17
C GLY A 550 14.84 12.40 3.91
N THR A 551 14.79 13.64 3.43
CA THR A 551 15.35 14.04 2.12
C THR A 551 16.66 14.82 2.21
N ASP A 552 17.06 15.35 3.37
CA ASP A 552 18.36 16.02 3.53
C ASP A 552 19.53 15.03 3.65
N ASN A 553 20.77 15.53 3.59
CA ASN A 553 21.99 14.69 3.54
C ASN A 553 22.33 13.97 4.85
N THR A 554 21.64 14.29 5.96
CA THR A 554 21.78 13.59 7.25
C THR A 554 20.73 12.50 7.45
N LYS A 555 19.83 12.33 6.47
CA LYS A 555 18.71 11.38 6.49
C LYS A 555 18.88 10.32 5.42
N ILE A 556 18.17 9.22 5.56
CA ILE A 556 18.26 8.07 4.64
C ILE A 556 16.87 7.62 4.18
N TRP A 557 16.82 6.70 3.22
CA TRP A 557 15.57 6.06 2.81
C TRP A 557 15.76 4.55 2.59
N ALA A 558 15.27 3.76 3.56
CA ALA A 558 15.09 2.30 3.49
C ALA A 558 16.21 1.52 2.76
N PRO A 559 17.49 1.63 3.17
CA PRO A 559 18.59 1.08 2.38
C PRO A 559 18.52 -0.45 2.22
N TYR A 560 18.07 -1.16 3.26
CA TYR A 560 17.86 -2.61 3.21
C TYR A 560 16.64 -3.02 2.38
N TYR A 561 15.62 -2.17 2.22
CA TYR A 561 14.51 -2.43 1.30
C TYR A 561 15.01 -2.49 -0.16
N THR A 562 15.85 -1.54 -0.58
CA THR A 562 16.43 -1.52 -1.93
C THR A 562 17.28 -2.77 -2.13
N LEU A 563 18.14 -3.09 -1.15
CA LEU A 563 19.00 -4.27 -1.21
C LEU A 563 18.19 -5.57 -1.33
N HIS A 564 17.09 -5.69 -0.59
CA HIS A 564 16.15 -6.81 -0.70
C HIS A 564 15.63 -6.98 -2.14
N LYS A 565 15.21 -5.91 -2.82
CA LYS A 565 14.68 -6.04 -4.20
C LYS A 565 15.73 -6.58 -5.15
N ILE A 566 16.97 -6.11 -5.03
CA ILE A 566 18.09 -6.54 -5.87
C ILE A 566 18.39 -8.03 -5.61
N LEU A 567 18.47 -8.43 -4.33
CA LEU A 567 18.67 -9.82 -3.91
C LEU A 567 17.56 -10.74 -4.44
N ALA A 568 16.29 -10.36 -4.23
CA ALA A 568 15.13 -11.12 -4.67
C ALA A 568 15.13 -11.31 -6.19
N GLY A 569 15.36 -10.22 -6.96
CA GLY A 569 15.38 -10.28 -8.42
C GLY A 569 16.52 -11.12 -8.98
N LEU A 570 17.73 -11.04 -8.42
CA LEU A 570 18.84 -11.90 -8.83
C LEU A 570 18.61 -13.38 -8.48
N MET A 571 18.00 -13.67 -7.32
CA MET A 571 17.62 -15.05 -6.98
C MET A 571 16.50 -15.58 -7.88
N ASP A 572 15.52 -14.75 -8.25
CA ASP A 572 14.48 -15.10 -9.21
C ASP A 572 15.10 -15.46 -10.56
N VAL A 573 16.05 -14.66 -11.06
CA VAL A 573 16.82 -14.98 -12.27
C VAL A 573 17.55 -16.30 -12.13
N TYR A 574 18.24 -16.55 -11.00
CA TYR A 574 18.95 -17.81 -10.77
C TYR A 574 18.00 -19.02 -10.77
N GLU A 575 16.87 -18.94 -10.08
CA GLU A 575 15.93 -20.07 -9.96
C GLU A 575 15.29 -20.44 -11.31
N VAL A 576 15.03 -19.48 -12.20
CA VAL A 576 14.41 -19.75 -13.51
C VAL A 576 15.41 -20.11 -14.62
N SER A 577 16.66 -19.65 -14.54
CA SER A 577 17.66 -19.80 -15.61
C SER A 577 18.88 -20.63 -15.24
N GLY A 578 19.17 -20.81 -13.95
CA GLY A 578 20.40 -21.40 -13.45
C GLY A 578 21.63 -20.48 -13.52
N ASN A 579 21.46 -19.19 -13.84
CA ASN A 579 22.56 -18.23 -14.02
C ASN A 579 23.45 -18.10 -12.75
N LYS A 580 24.65 -18.67 -12.80
CA LYS A 580 25.57 -18.75 -11.65
C LYS A 580 26.17 -17.41 -11.25
N LYS A 581 26.30 -16.46 -12.18
CA LYS A 581 26.74 -15.10 -11.85
C LYS A 581 25.72 -14.40 -10.96
N ALA A 582 24.42 -14.56 -11.24
CA ALA A 582 23.38 -14.03 -10.37
C ALA A 582 23.49 -14.60 -8.94
N LEU A 583 23.70 -15.91 -8.80
CA LEU A 583 23.93 -16.55 -7.50
C LEU A 583 25.21 -16.02 -6.81
N GLU A 584 26.29 -15.80 -7.55
CA GLU A 584 27.54 -15.27 -6.99
C GLU A 584 27.38 -13.85 -6.44
N ILE A 585 26.66 -12.98 -7.17
CA ILE A 585 26.37 -11.62 -6.70
C ILE A 585 25.59 -11.67 -5.38
N VAL A 586 24.51 -12.45 -5.31
CA VAL A 586 23.68 -12.51 -4.09
C VAL A 586 24.43 -13.10 -2.90
N LYS A 587 25.35 -14.05 -3.12
CA LYS A 587 26.27 -14.53 -2.08
C LYS A 587 27.18 -13.41 -1.59
N GLY A 588 27.81 -12.66 -2.51
CA GLY A 588 28.65 -11.52 -2.16
C GLY A 588 27.89 -10.45 -1.37
N MET A 589 26.65 -10.14 -1.76
CA MET A 589 25.78 -9.24 -1.02
C MET A 589 25.44 -9.78 0.37
N GLY A 590 25.08 -11.07 0.48
CA GLY A 590 24.80 -11.72 1.77
C GLY A 590 26.01 -11.73 2.71
N ASP A 591 27.20 -11.99 2.17
CA ASP A 591 28.47 -11.96 2.91
C ASP A 591 28.79 -10.53 3.39
N TRP A 592 28.54 -9.51 2.54
CA TRP A 592 28.70 -8.10 2.91
C TRP A 592 27.77 -7.71 4.06
N VAL A 593 26.49 -8.12 4.00
CA VAL A 593 25.51 -7.87 5.06
C VAL A 593 25.89 -8.60 6.35
N HIS A 594 26.30 -9.88 6.26
CA HIS A 594 26.76 -10.66 7.41
C HIS A 594 27.94 -9.98 8.11
N ALA A 595 28.96 -9.58 7.36
CA ALA A 595 30.17 -8.96 7.91
C ALA A 595 29.89 -7.66 8.69
N ARG A 596 28.84 -6.92 8.31
CA ARG A 596 28.43 -5.70 9.01
C ARG A 596 27.51 -6.00 10.19
N LEU A 597 26.36 -6.62 9.93
CA LEU A 597 25.30 -6.76 10.93
C LEU A 597 25.71 -7.68 12.09
N SER A 598 26.54 -8.69 11.85
CA SER A 598 27.02 -9.61 12.92
C SER A 598 27.89 -8.91 13.99
N ARG A 599 28.39 -7.70 13.72
CA ARG A 599 29.19 -6.92 14.67
C ARG A 599 28.37 -5.90 15.47
N LEU A 600 27.09 -5.74 15.14
CA LEU A 600 26.25 -4.75 15.81
C LEU A 600 25.67 -5.30 17.12
N PRO A 601 25.56 -4.47 18.17
CA PRO A 601 24.82 -4.84 19.37
C PRO A 601 23.35 -5.14 19.07
N ALA A 602 22.75 -6.08 19.78
CA ALA A 602 21.32 -6.44 19.63
C ALA A 602 20.41 -5.21 19.73
N GLN A 603 20.64 -4.33 20.71
CA GLN A 603 19.87 -3.11 20.88
C GLN A 603 19.95 -2.16 19.66
N THR A 604 21.08 -2.15 18.95
CA THR A 604 21.21 -1.36 17.72
C THR A 604 20.31 -1.92 16.63
N LEU A 605 20.30 -3.24 16.42
CA LEU A 605 19.42 -3.91 15.46
C LEU A 605 17.93 -3.67 15.80
N ILE A 606 17.56 -3.83 17.08
CA ILE A 606 16.20 -3.54 17.57
C ILE A 606 15.82 -2.09 17.25
N ASN A 607 16.72 -1.13 17.50
CA ASN A 607 16.46 0.28 17.20
C ASN A 607 16.37 0.53 15.70
N MET A 608 17.16 -0.15 14.87
CA MET A 608 17.11 -0.02 13.41
C MET A 608 15.74 -0.47 12.88
N TRP A 609 15.32 -1.69 13.20
CA TRP A 609 14.10 -2.29 12.63
C TRP A 609 12.81 -1.66 13.13
N ASN A 610 12.86 -1.01 14.30
CA ASN A 610 11.76 -0.21 14.84
C ASN A 610 11.66 1.21 14.26
N ARG A 611 12.58 1.66 13.40
CA ARG A 611 12.52 3.00 12.80
C ARG A 611 11.57 3.07 11.62
N TYR A 612 10.80 4.14 11.56
CA TYR A 612 9.86 4.41 10.46
C TYR A 612 10.64 4.64 9.17
N ILE A 613 10.35 3.84 8.14
CA ILE A 613 10.89 3.88 6.77
C ILE A 613 12.43 3.75 6.66
N ALA A 614 13.23 4.51 7.40
CA ALA A 614 14.68 4.33 7.47
C ALA A 614 15.06 2.90 7.87
N GLY A 615 14.30 2.31 8.80
CA GLY A 615 14.45 0.93 9.24
C GLY A 615 13.77 -0.11 8.34
N GLU A 616 13.08 0.31 7.28
CA GLU A 616 12.42 -0.62 6.38
C GLU A 616 13.45 -1.46 5.62
N TYR A 617 13.33 -2.78 5.78
CA TYR A 617 14.18 -3.76 5.12
C TYR A 617 13.41 -4.64 4.11
N GLY A 618 12.12 -4.36 3.87
CA GLY A 618 11.26 -5.24 3.10
C GLY A 618 11.32 -6.68 3.64
N GLY A 619 11.64 -7.66 2.78
CA GLY A 619 11.80 -9.07 3.12
C GLY A 619 13.26 -9.51 3.13
N MET A 620 14.18 -8.74 3.73
CA MET A 620 15.58 -9.18 3.88
C MET A 620 15.70 -10.50 4.65
N ASN A 621 14.88 -10.71 5.68
CA ASN A 621 14.80 -12.00 6.38
C ASN A 621 14.35 -13.13 5.44
N GLU A 622 13.35 -12.88 4.58
CA GLU A 622 12.94 -13.82 3.52
C GLU A 622 14.09 -14.12 2.56
N ALA A 623 14.77 -13.08 2.07
CA ALA A 623 15.83 -13.20 1.08
C ALA A 623 17.02 -14.01 1.63
N MET A 624 17.37 -13.80 2.89
CA MET A 624 18.48 -14.50 3.55
C MET A 624 18.13 -15.94 3.90
N ALA A 625 16.91 -16.22 4.36
CA ALA A 625 16.41 -17.59 4.55
C ALA A 625 16.33 -18.36 3.22
N ARG A 626 15.90 -17.70 2.14
CA ARG A 626 15.93 -18.25 0.77
C ARG A 626 17.35 -18.51 0.29
N LEU A 627 18.30 -17.59 0.54
CA LEU A 627 19.71 -17.79 0.17
C LEU A 627 20.33 -18.96 0.93
N TYR A 628 20.00 -19.14 2.22
CA TYR A 628 20.36 -20.34 2.98
C TYR A 628 19.82 -21.60 2.30
N ARG A 629 18.53 -21.63 1.92
CA ARG A 629 17.94 -22.77 1.19
C ARG A 629 18.64 -23.09 -0.13
N LEU A 630 19.12 -22.08 -0.85
CA LEU A 630 19.80 -22.24 -2.14
C LEU A 630 21.26 -22.70 -2.03
N THR A 631 21.93 -22.40 -0.91
CA THR A 631 23.38 -22.59 -0.76
C THR A 631 23.78 -23.57 0.34
N ASN A 632 22.88 -23.82 1.30
CA ASN A 632 23.11 -24.54 2.54
C ASN A 632 24.22 -23.93 3.42
N GLU A 633 24.51 -22.64 3.30
CA GLU A 633 25.52 -21.94 4.12
C GLU A 633 24.89 -21.32 5.38
N PRO A 634 25.19 -21.83 6.60
CA PRO A 634 24.49 -21.46 7.83
C PRO A 634 24.49 -19.96 8.16
N ARG A 635 25.54 -19.24 7.73
CA ARG A 635 25.67 -17.79 7.93
C ARG A 635 24.46 -17.02 7.40
N TYR A 636 23.83 -17.47 6.31
CA TYR A 636 22.68 -16.75 5.75
C TYR A 636 21.42 -16.92 6.59
N LEU A 637 21.26 -18.05 7.29
CA LEU A 637 20.20 -18.21 8.28
C LEU A 637 20.47 -17.34 9.52
N GLU A 638 21.73 -17.22 9.95
CA GLU A 638 22.13 -16.27 10.99
C GLU A 638 21.74 -14.83 10.60
N VAL A 639 22.05 -14.39 9.37
CA VAL A 639 21.64 -13.07 8.89
C VAL A 639 20.12 -12.93 8.88
N ALA A 640 19.36 -13.96 8.48
CA ALA A 640 17.90 -13.89 8.51
C ALA A 640 17.37 -13.56 9.91
N HIS A 641 17.96 -14.14 10.96
CA HIS A 641 17.62 -13.83 12.36
C HIS A 641 18.07 -12.42 12.79
N LEU A 642 19.17 -11.88 12.24
CA LEU A 642 19.60 -10.49 12.52
C LEU A 642 18.58 -9.44 12.04
N PHE A 643 17.67 -9.81 11.14
CA PHE A 643 16.55 -8.97 10.68
C PHE A 643 15.26 -9.16 11.49
N ASP A 644 15.25 -9.99 12.53
CA ASP A 644 14.06 -10.17 13.35
C ASP A 644 13.62 -8.85 13.98
N ASN A 645 12.38 -8.47 13.70
CA ASN A 645 11.77 -7.32 14.34
C ASN A 645 11.28 -7.72 15.73
N ILE A 646 12.22 -7.76 16.68
CA ILE A 646 11.99 -8.26 18.05
C ILE A 646 10.71 -7.69 18.67
N ARG A 647 10.48 -6.37 18.56
CA ARG A 647 9.28 -5.72 19.11
C ARG A 647 7.99 -6.27 18.50
N VAL A 648 7.90 -6.39 17.18
CA VAL A 648 6.65 -6.80 16.52
C VAL A 648 6.44 -8.32 16.61
N PHE A 649 7.50 -9.10 16.44
CA PHE A 649 7.45 -10.56 16.39
C PHE A 649 7.31 -11.18 17.78
N PHE A 650 8.12 -10.71 18.72
CA PHE A 650 8.38 -11.37 20.00
C PHE A 650 8.08 -10.46 21.20
N GLY A 651 7.86 -9.16 20.97
CA GLY A 651 7.66 -8.12 21.98
C GLY A 651 8.95 -7.66 22.64
N ASP A 652 9.81 -8.59 23.05
CA ASP A 652 11.09 -8.37 23.71
C ASP A 652 12.10 -9.49 23.36
N GLU A 653 13.35 -9.32 23.82
CA GLU A 653 14.44 -10.28 23.59
C GLU A 653 14.22 -11.64 24.29
N GLU A 654 13.33 -11.70 25.30
CA GLU A 654 12.97 -12.94 26.00
C GLU A 654 11.83 -13.70 25.30
N HIS A 655 11.27 -13.13 24.22
CA HIS A 655 10.13 -13.65 23.47
C HIS A 655 8.89 -13.87 24.35
N SER A 656 8.69 -13.00 25.34
CA SER A 656 7.60 -13.12 26.30
C SER A 656 6.23 -12.73 25.70
N HIS A 657 6.22 -12.06 24.54
CA HIS A 657 5.10 -11.28 24.06
C HIS A 657 4.96 -11.28 22.49
N GLY A 658 4.28 -10.29 21.91
CA GLY A 658 4.24 -10.05 20.46
C GLY A 658 3.37 -10.99 19.63
N LEU A 659 3.53 -10.94 18.30
CA LEU A 659 2.75 -11.74 17.36
C LEU A 659 2.91 -13.25 17.57
N ALA A 660 4.08 -13.71 18.02
CA ALA A 660 4.31 -15.11 18.39
C ALA A 660 3.34 -15.60 19.47
N LYS A 661 2.86 -14.70 20.34
CA LYS A 661 1.87 -14.95 21.39
C LYS A 661 0.47 -14.39 21.07
N ASN A 662 0.21 -14.13 19.78
CA ASN A 662 -1.06 -13.61 19.24
C ASN A 662 -1.42 -12.19 19.74
N VAL A 663 -0.43 -11.37 20.06
CA VAL A 663 -0.64 -9.97 20.46
C VAL A 663 -0.45 -9.05 19.26
N ASP A 664 -1.40 -8.13 19.08
CA ASP A 664 -1.39 -7.17 17.98
C ASP A 664 -0.52 -5.95 18.31
N LEU A 665 0.75 -6.00 17.89
CA LEU A 665 1.72 -4.91 18.04
C LEU A 665 2.01 -4.13 16.75
N PHE A 666 1.25 -4.38 15.67
CA PHE A 666 1.42 -3.67 14.38
C PHE A 666 0.39 -2.54 14.17
N ARG A 667 -0.41 -2.25 15.19
CA ARG A 667 -1.35 -1.13 15.26
C ARG A 667 -0.68 0.19 14.86
N GLY A 668 -1.27 0.91 13.90
CA GLY A 668 -0.76 2.21 13.47
C GLY A 668 0.58 2.17 12.71
N LEU A 669 1.14 0.97 12.45
CA LEU A 669 2.40 0.84 11.72
C LEU A 669 2.17 0.88 10.21
N HIS A 670 3.18 1.29 9.46
CA HIS A 670 3.18 1.26 8.00
C HIS A 670 3.00 -0.18 7.50
N ALA A 671 1.94 -0.43 6.72
CA ALA A 671 1.53 -1.78 6.38
C ALA A 671 2.60 -2.49 5.52
N ASN A 672 3.00 -1.87 4.42
CA ASN A 672 3.95 -2.50 3.49
C ASN A 672 5.39 -2.61 4.01
N GLN A 673 5.80 -1.81 5.01
CA GLN A 673 7.08 -2.01 5.72
C GLN A 673 7.08 -3.35 6.49
N HIS A 674 5.93 -3.76 7.05
CA HIS A 674 5.84 -4.89 7.98
C HIS A 674 5.36 -6.19 7.32
N ILE A 675 4.43 -6.16 6.35
CA ILE A 675 3.91 -7.39 5.72
C ILE A 675 5.04 -8.26 5.10
N PRO A 676 6.03 -7.72 4.37
CA PRO A 676 7.15 -8.52 3.85
C PRO A 676 8.00 -9.18 4.95
N GLN A 677 8.11 -8.55 6.12
CA GLN A 677 8.82 -9.13 7.27
C GLN A 677 8.11 -10.41 7.74
N ILE A 678 6.77 -10.39 7.74
CA ILE A 678 5.92 -11.53 8.09
C ILE A 678 6.04 -12.66 7.05
N VAL A 679 6.13 -12.32 5.76
CA VAL A 679 6.46 -13.30 4.71
C VAL A 679 7.81 -13.95 4.99
N GLY A 680 8.81 -13.17 5.40
CA GLY A 680 10.13 -13.67 5.76
C GLY A 680 10.17 -14.51 7.03
N ALA A 681 9.30 -14.25 8.01
CA ALA A 681 9.11 -15.14 9.15
C ALA A 681 8.69 -16.54 8.65
N LEU A 682 7.72 -16.63 7.73
CA LEU A 682 7.28 -17.92 7.20
C LEU A 682 8.36 -18.66 6.38
N GLU A 683 9.20 -17.96 5.60
CA GLU A 683 10.34 -18.60 4.92
C GLU A 683 11.43 -19.00 5.94
N THR A 684 11.62 -18.25 7.02
CA THR A 684 12.51 -18.64 8.13
C THR A 684 12.00 -19.90 8.83
N TYR A 685 10.69 -20.03 9.05
CA TYR A 685 10.07 -21.27 9.54
C TYR A 685 10.36 -22.45 8.62
N ARG A 686 10.28 -22.27 7.29
CA ARG A 686 10.54 -23.33 6.30
C ARG A 686 11.89 -23.99 6.49
N VAL A 687 12.90 -23.20 6.81
CA VAL A 687 14.30 -23.65 6.88
C VAL A 687 14.77 -23.98 8.30
N SER A 688 14.17 -23.37 9.32
CA SER A 688 14.54 -23.58 10.74
C SER A 688 13.66 -24.60 11.46
N GLY A 689 12.39 -24.74 11.06
CA GLY A 689 11.38 -25.49 11.80
C GLY A 689 10.89 -24.82 13.10
N SER A 690 11.33 -23.60 13.41
CA SER A 690 11.01 -22.90 14.67
C SER A 690 9.53 -22.47 14.73
N PRO A 691 8.70 -23.04 15.64
CA PRO A 691 7.25 -22.84 15.64
C PRO A 691 6.78 -21.38 15.76
N GLU A 692 7.54 -20.52 16.44
CA GLU A 692 7.16 -19.12 16.67
C GLU A 692 7.03 -18.34 15.37
N TYR A 693 7.90 -18.59 14.38
CA TYR A 693 7.82 -17.93 13.08
C TYR A 693 6.55 -18.29 12.29
N TYR A 694 6.10 -19.55 12.36
CA TYR A 694 4.81 -19.93 11.76
C TYR A 694 3.65 -19.20 12.44
N LYS A 695 3.68 -19.09 13.77
CA LYS A 695 2.65 -18.38 14.54
C LYS A 695 2.62 -16.89 14.23
N ILE A 696 3.79 -16.25 14.08
CA ILE A 696 3.87 -14.84 13.68
C ILE A 696 3.12 -14.65 12.36
N ALA A 697 3.41 -15.48 11.36
CA ALA A 697 2.76 -15.44 10.05
C ALA A 697 1.24 -15.69 10.12
N ASP A 698 0.82 -16.75 10.81
CA ASP A 698 -0.59 -17.13 10.89
C ASP A 698 -1.43 -16.15 11.75
N ASN A 699 -0.92 -15.72 12.90
CA ASN A 699 -1.60 -14.74 13.76
C ASN A 699 -1.72 -13.38 13.07
N PHE A 700 -0.67 -12.94 12.38
CA PHE A 700 -0.71 -11.71 11.61
C PHE A 700 -1.78 -11.79 10.51
N TRP A 701 -1.76 -12.84 9.69
CA TRP A 701 -2.74 -13.01 8.61
C TRP A 701 -4.18 -13.02 9.17
N TYR A 702 -4.41 -13.75 10.27
CA TYR A 702 -5.72 -13.82 10.91
C TYR A 702 -6.20 -12.45 11.39
N LYS A 703 -5.36 -11.69 12.09
CA LYS A 703 -5.73 -10.36 12.58
C LYS A 703 -5.96 -9.38 11.43
N VAL A 704 -5.08 -9.38 10.43
CA VAL A 704 -5.18 -8.47 9.29
C VAL A 704 -6.49 -8.67 8.52
N THR A 705 -6.84 -9.91 8.18
CA THR A 705 -8.06 -10.20 7.40
C THR A 705 -9.34 -9.97 8.19
N ASN A 706 -9.31 -10.03 9.53
CA ASN A 706 -10.48 -9.83 10.36
C ASN A 706 -10.63 -8.39 10.89
N ASP A 707 -9.55 -7.64 11.08
CA ASP A 707 -9.60 -6.38 11.83
C ASP A 707 -9.10 -5.15 11.04
N TYR A 708 -8.53 -5.35 9.86
CA TYR A 708 -7.90 -4.28 9.07
C TYR A 708 -8.21 -4.31 7.56
N MET A 709 -8.97 -5.30 7.10
CA MET A 709 -9.21 -5.55 5.68
C MET A 709 -10.48 -4.85 5.16
N TYR A 710 -10.36 -4.15 4.03
CA TYR A 710 -11.51 -3.63 3.27
C TYR A 710 -12.11 -4.71 2.37
N SER A 711 -13.31 -4.49 1.85
CA SER A 711 -14.07 -5.47 1.04
C SER A 711 -13.32 -5.92 -0.23
N ILE A 712 -12.48 -5.05 -0.80
CA ILE A 712 -11.61 -5.39 -1.95
C ILE A 712 -10.47 -6.36 -1.61
N GLY A 713 -10.26 -6.68 -0.32
CA GLY A 713 -9.15 -7.52 0.18
C GLY A 713 -7.86 -6.75 0.50
N GLY A 714 -7.86 -5.43 0.29
CA GLY A 714 -6.75 -4.54 0.64
C GLY A 714 -6.76 -4.10 2.11
N VAL A 715 -5.67 -3.45 2.52
CA VAL A 715 -5.41 -2.96 3.88
C VAL A 715 -4.71 -1.60 3.79
N ALA A 716 -4.55 -0.94 4.94
CA ALA A 716 -4.05 0.44 5.08
C ALA A 716 -5.03 1.52 4.62
N GLY A 717 -5.04 2.62 5.37
CA GLY A 717 -5.96 3.75 5.15
C GLY A 717 -6.15 4.63 6.37
N ALA A 718 -5.27 4.57 7.37
CA ALA A 718 -5.48 5.25 8.64
C ALA A 718 -5.75 6.76 8.48
N SER A 719 -6.88 7.23 9.00
CA SER A 719 -7.22 8.65 9.16
C SER A 719 -6.80 9.19 10.52
N ASN A 720 -6.52 8.29 11.47
CA ASN A 720 -6.05 8.62 12.82
C ASN A 720 -4.98 7.61 13.35
N PRO A 721 -3.71 8.02 13.47
CA PRO A 721 -3.13 9.22 12.87
C PRO A 721 -3.26 9.19 11.34
N ALA A 722 -3.34 10.36 10.71
CA ALA A 722 -3.60 10.45 9.26
C ALA A 722 -2.38 10.00 8.44
N ASN A 723 -2.35 8.73 8.05
CA ASN A 723 -1.40 8.17 7.11
C ASN A 723 -2.06 6.99 6.36
N ALA A 724 -2.32 7.19 5.07
CA ALA A 724 -3.00 6.22 4.21
C ALA A 724 -2.24 4.89 4.02
N GLU A 725 -0.94 4.85 4.32
CA GLU A 725 -0.07 3.66 4.20
C GLU A 725 -0.02 2.84 5.50
N CYS A 726 -0.64 3.32 6.58
CA CYS A 726 -0.65 2.65 7.88
C CYS A 726 -1.94 1.86 8.14
N PHE A 727 -1.81 0.80 8.94
CA PHE A 727 -2.94 0.17 9.63
C PHE A 727 -3.60 1.18 10.58
N THR A 728 -4.89 0.99 10.89
CA THR A 728 -5.52 1.77 11.94
C THR A 728 -4.83 1.51 13.29
N ALA A 729 -4.78 2.50 14.17
CA ALA A 729 -4.23 2.30 15.52
C ALA A 729 -5.17 1.47 16.40
N GLN A 730 -6.48 1.59 16.15
CA GLN A 730 -7.51 0.76 16.78
C GLN A 730 -7.93 -0.35 15.80
N PRO A 731 -7.73 -1.63 16.15
CA PRO A 731 -8.22 -2.76 15.34
C PRO A 731 -9.75 -2.73 15.26
N SER A 732 -10.32 -3.30 14.20
CA SER A 732 -11.76 -3.39 13.99
C SER A 732 -12.50 -2.03 13.94
N THR A 733 -11.85 -0.96 13.46
CA THR A 733 -12.44 0.39 13.38
C THR A 733 -12.29 1.05 11.99
N LEU A 734 -12.48 0.29 10.91
CA LEU A 734 -12.28 0.82 9.56
C LEU A 734 -13.23 1.96 9.19
N TYR A 735 -14.49 1.92 9.64
CA TYR A 735 -15.42 3.02 9.41
C TYR A 735 -14.91 4.29 10.09
N GLU A 736 -14.59 4.20 11.38
CA GLU A 736 -14.16 5.36 12.17
C GLU A 736 -12.77 5.89 11.76
N ASN A 737 -11.83 4.99 11.45
CA ASN A 737 -10.41 5.30 11.37
C ASN A 737 -9.74 4.90 10.04
N GLY A 738 -10.43 4.27 9.08
CA GLY A 738 -9.84 3.67 7.87
C GLY A 738 -10.08 4.41 6.55
N PHE A 739 -11.06 5.32 6.45
CA PHE A 739 -11.38 5.98 5.18
C PHE A 739 -10.59 7.29 4.95
N SER A 740 -9.26 7.30 5.15
CA SER A 740 -8.42 8.51 5.02
C SER A 740 -8.55 9.22 3.66
N ALA A 741 -8.83 10.52 3.63
CA ALA A 741 -8.94 11.27 2.37
C ALA A 741 -7.66 11.25 1.49
N GLY A 742 -6.49 10.92 2.06
CA GLY A 742 -5.22 10.79 1.33
C GLY A 742 -5.05 9.49 0.53
N GLY A 743 -6.06 8.63 0.51
CA GLY A 743 -6.06 7.32 -0.13
C GLY A 743 -6.27 6.19 0.86
N GLN A 744 -6.62 5.02 0.35
CA GLN A 744 -6.65 3.77 1.10
C GLN A 744 -6.02 2.68 0.23
N ASN A 745 -5.75 1.52 0.82
CA ASN A 745 -5.45 0.31 0.07
C ASN A 745 -4.23 0.49 -0.85
N GLU A 746 -3.04 0.65 -0.25
CA GLU A 746 -1.80 0.60 -1.01
C GLU A 746 -1.68 -0.76 -1.74
N THR A 747 -1.47 -0.74 -3.05
CA THR A 747 -1.44 -1.97 -3.88
C THR A 747 -0.34 -2.94 -3.43
N CYS A 748 0.84 -2.45 -3.01
CA CYS A 748 1.94 -3.28 -2.51
C CYS A 748 1.56 -4.13 -1.28
N ALA A 749 0.75 -3.56 -0.37
CA ALA A 749 0.33 -4.27 0.83
C ALA A 749 -0.49 -5.52 0.45
N THR A 750 -1.35 -5.39 -0.57
CA THR A 750 -2.16 -6.52 -1.06
C THR A 750 -1.32 -7.54 -1.82
N TYR A 751 -0.35 -7.10 -2.62
CA TYR A 751 0.63 -7.99 -3.25
C TYR A 751 1.33 -8.88 -2.21
N ASN A 752 1.83 -8.28 -1.12
CA ASN A 752 2.52 -9.02 -0.07
C ASN A 752 1.57 -9.89 0.77
N MET A 753 0.32 -9.46 0.99
CA MET A 753 -0.69 -10.30 1.62
C MET A 753 -1.05 -11.53 0.77
N LEU A 754 -1.16 -11.40 -0.55
CA LEU A 754 -1.35 -12.54 -1.45
C LEU A 754 -0.15 -13.51 -1.36
N LYS A 755 1.08 -12.97 -1.32
CA LYS A 755 2.30 -13.77 -1.12
C LYS A 755 2.30 -14.52 0.21
N LEU A 756 1.95 -13.86 1.31
CA LEU A 756 1.80 -14.49 2.63
C LEU A 756 0.73 -15.60 2.60
N THR A 757 -0.43 -15.29 2.05
CA THR A 757 -1.61 -16.17 1.99
C THR A 757 -1.30 -17.46 1.25
N ARG A 758 -0.75 -17.38 0.04
CA ARG A 758 -0.39 -18.59 -0.72
C ARG A 758 0.67 -19.40 -0.01
N ASN A 759 1.65 -18.76 0.64
CA ASN A 759 2.71 -19.45 1.35
C ASN A 759 2.16 -20.18 2.58
N LEU A 760 1.25 -19.58 3.35
CA LEU A 760 0.55 -20.26 4.46
C LEU A 760 -0.22 -21.48 3.95
N PHE A 761 -0.88 -21.35 2.79
CA PHE A 761 -1.65 -22.45 2.19
C PHE A 761 -0.77 -23.65 1.79
N LEU A 762 0.54 -23.46 1.55
CA LEU A 762 1.45 -24.58 1.32
C LEU A 762 1.68 -25.47 2.55
N TYR A 763 1.38 -24.95 3.75
CA TYR A 763 1.47 -25.69 5.01
C TYR A 763 0.10 -26.19 5.47
N ASP A 764 -0.91 -25.31 5.42
CA ASP A 764 -2.23 -25.59 5.95
C ASP A 764 -3.32 -25.19 4.94
N GLN A 765 -4.01 -26.19 4.38
CA GLN A 765 -4.89 -26.04 3.23
C GLN A 765 -6.29 -25.56 3.61
N ARG A 766 -6.38 -24.46 4.37
CA ARG A 766 -7.64 -23.81 4.73
C ARG A 766 -8.22 -23.05 3.55
N ALA A 767 -9.50 -23.24 3.27
CA ALA A 767 -10.15 -22.59 2.13
C ALA A 767 -10.25 -21.06 2.28
N GLU A 768 -10.35 -20.55 3.51
CA GLU A 768 -10.37 -19.11 3.81
C GLU A 768 -9.13 -18.36 3.28
N LEU A 769 -7.98 -19.04 3.20
CA LEU A 769 -6.77 -18.47 2.60
C LEU A 769 -7.00 -18.23 1.10
N MET A 770 -7.53 -19.22 0.38
CA MET A 770 -7.77 -19.09 -1.06
C MET A 770 -9.03 -18.29 -1.40
N ASP A 771 -9.98 -18.16 -0.48
CA ASP A 771 -11.09 -17.20 -0.57
C ASP A 771 -10.60 -15.76 -0.46
N TYR A 772 -9.70 -15.47 0.49
CA TYR A 772 -9.01 -14.17 0.54
C TYR A 772 -8.20 -13.94 -0.73
N TYR A 773 -7.46 -14.95 -1.22
CA TYR A 773 -6.64 -14.84 -2.42
C TYR A 773 -7.50 -14.46 -3.64
N GLU A 774 -8.63 -15.14 -3.86
CA GLU A 774 -9.59 -14.82 -4.93
C GLU A 774 -10.13 -13.39 -4.77
N ARG A 775 -10.58 -13.02 -3.56
CA ARG A 775 -11.12 -11.69 -3.29
C ARG A 775 -10.13 -10.58 -3.62
N ALA A 776 -8.92 -10.64 -3.06
CA ALA A 776 -7.89 -9.63 -3.24
C ALA A 776 -7.35 -9.59 -4.68
N LEU A 777 -7.25 -10.75 -5.35
CA LEU A 777 -6.82 -10.82 -6.74
C LEU A 777 -7.83 -10.12 -7.68
N TYR A 778 -9.09 -10.53 -7.65
CA TYR A 778 -10.10 -9.99 -8.56
C TYR A 778 -10.45 -8.54 -8.25
N ASN A 779 -10.56 -8.19 -6.97
CA ASN A 779 -11.17 -6.90 -6.59
C ASN A 779 -10.14 -5.82 -6.28
N HIS A 780 -8.86 -6.16 -6.09
CA HIS A 780 -7.80 -5.17 -5.89
C HIS A 780 -6.70 -5.27 -6.95
N ILE A 781 -6.00 -6.40 -7.08
CA ILE A 781 -4.86 -6.50 -8.02
C ILE A 781 -5.31 -6.30 -9.47
N LEU A 782 -6.33 -7.01 -9.94
CA LEU A 782 -6.84 -6.82 -11.31
C LEU A 782 -7.46 -5.45 -11.53
N ALA A 783 -8.04 -4.85 -10.48
CA ALA A 783 -8.64 -3.52 -10.51
C ALA A 783 -7.61 -2.38 -10.47
N SER A 784 -6.36 -2.68 -10.07
CA SER A 784 -5.29 -1.69 -9.92
C SER A 784 -4.61 -1.30 -11.23
N VAL A 785 -4.99 -1.91 -12.36
CA VAL A 785 -4.34 -1.69 -13.67
C VAL A 785 -5.23 -0.80 -14.55
N ASP A 786 -4.59 0.12 -15.27
CA ASP A 786 -5.24 1.01 -16.23
C ASP A 786 -5.91 0.24 -17.38
N GLU A 787 -6.90 0.86 -18.01
CA GLU A 787 -7.68 0.24 -19.08
C GLU A 787 -6.83 -0.14 -20.29
N ASN A 788 -5.87 0.71 -20.68
CA ASN A 788 -5.19 0.60 -21.97
C ASN A 788 -3.68 0.45 -21.85
N THR A 789 -3.10 0.83 -20.73
CA THR A 789 -1.65 0.92 -20.51
C THR A 789 -1.19 0.04 -19.34
N PRO A 790 0.11 -0.22 -19.16
CA PRO A 790 0.62 -0.88 -17.95
C PRO A 790 0.67 0.07 -16.73
N ALA A 791 0.02 1.24 -16.79
CA ALA A 791 -0.09 2.11 -15.63
C ALA A 791 -0.89 1.42 -14.50
N ASN A 792 -0.58 1.76 -13.26
CA ASN A 792 -1.23 1.16 -12.11
C ASN A 792 -1.48 2.15 -10.97
N THR A 793 -2.41 1.79 -10.08
CA THR A 793 -2.73 2.56 -8.88
C THR A 793 -1.65 2.40 -7.80
N TYR A 794 -1.40 3.48 -7.07
CA TYR A 794 -0.68 3.43 -5.79
C TYR A 794 -1.65 3.11 -4.65
N HIS A 795 -2.63 4.00 -4.45
CA HIS A 795 -3.78 3.81 -3.57
C HIS A 795 -5.03 3.51 -4.40
N VAL A 796 -5.88 2.61 -3.92
CA VAL A 796 -7.21 2.38 -4.50
C VAL A 796 -8.26 3.05 -3.61
N PRO A 797 -8.80 4.21 -4.02
CA PRO A 797 -9.71 4.96 -3.19
C PRO A 797 -11.09 4.28 -3.13
N LEU A 798 -11.66 4.19 -1.93
CA LEU A 798 -12.94 3.52 -1.69
C LEU A 798 -14.04 4.47 -1.19
N ARG A 799 -13.74 5.77 -1.02
CA ARG A 799 -14.69 6.83 -0.60
C ARG A 799 -15.81 7.02 -1.65
N PRO A 800 -16.97 7.63 -1.30
CA PRO A 800 -18.08 7.77 -2.23
C PRO A 800 -17.67 8.58 -3.47
N GLY A 801 -18.07 8.14 -4.67
CA GLY A 801 -17.79 8.85 -5.92
C GLY A 801 -16.30 9.05 -6.25
N SER A 802 -15.40 8.24 -5.68
CA SER A 802 -13.96 8.30 -5.93
C SER A 802 -13.58 7.87 -7.35
N VAL A 803 -12.39 8.22 -7.80
CA VAL A 803 -11.82 7.74 -9.08
C VAL A 803 -10.44 7.12 -8.86
N LYS A 804 -10.14 6.03 -9.55
CA LYS A 804 -8.79 5.45 -9.53
C LYS A 804 -7.81 6.35 -10.30
N GLN A 805 -6.62 6.54 -9.76
CA GLN A 805 -5.50 7.22 -10.42
C GLN A 805 -4.45 6.21 -10.84
N PHE A 806 -4.06 6.23 -12.12
CA PHE A 806 -3.07 5.31 -12.67
C PHE A 806 -1.81 6.07 -13.09
N GLY A 807 -0.65 5.62 -12.61
CA GLY A 807 0.65 6.22 -12.92
C GLY A 807 1.60 5.25 -13.63
N ASN A 808 2.67 5.80 -14.23
CA ASN A 808 3.77 5.06 -14.86
C ASN A 808 3.41 4.24 -16.12
N ALA A 809 2.56 4.77 -17.01
CA ALA A 809 2.19 4.11 -18.27
C ALA A 809 3.39 3.73 -19.17
N ASN A 810 4.50 4.48 -19.08
CA ASN A 810 5.68 4.32 -19.94
C ASN A 810 6.86 3.61 -19.24
N MET A 811 6.69 3.12 -18.00
CA MET A 811 7.74 2.46 -17.22
C MET A 811 9.04 3.29 -17.06
N LYS A 812 8.91 4.62 -16.91
CA LYS A 812 10.06 5.55 -16.81
C LYS A 812 10.31 6.07 -15.39
N GLY A 813 9.40 5.86 -14.44
CA GLY A 813 9.60 6.29 -13.05
C GLY A 813 8.79 5.42 -12.10
N PHE A 814 9.43 4.98 -11.01
CA PHE A 814 8.87 3.93 -10.17
C PHE A 814 8.65 4.43 -8.75
N SER A 815 7.46 4.10 -8.23
CA SER A 815 7.20 3.96 -6.80
C SER A 815 7.28 2.48 -6.40
N CYS A 816 7.14 2.16 -5.11
CA CYS A 816 7.02 0.76 -4.67
C CYS A 816 5.88 0.01 -5.40
N CYS A 817 4.69 0.62 -5.52
CA CYS A 817 3.52 0.02 -6.16
C CYS A 817 3.74 -0.28 -7.65
N ASN A 818 4.51 0.56 -8.35
CA ASN A 818 4.87 0.29 -9.74
C ASN A 818 5.79 -0.95 -9.85
N GLY A 819 6.71 -1.11 -8.91
CA GLY A 819 7.57 -2.29 -8.82
C GLY A 819 6.77 -3.58 -8.59
N THR A 820 5.86 -3.59 -7.60
CA THR A 820 5.02 -4.77 -7.34
C THR A 820 3.97 -5.04 -8.41
N ALA A 821 3.49 -4.01 -9.12
CA ALA A 821 2.55 -4.18 -10.21
C ALA A 821 3.18 -4.91 -11.40
N LEU A 822 4.47 -4.65 -11.70
CA LEU A 822 5.23 -5.46 -12.65
C LEU A 822 5.18 -6.93 -12.26
N GLU A 823 5.64 -7.26 -11.05
CA GLU A 823 5.69 -8.64 -10.58
C GLU A 823 4.32 -9.32 -10.48
N SER A 824 3.26 -8.58 -10.11
CA SER A 824 1.92 -9.15 -9.99
C SER A 824 1.40 -9.63 -11.34
N ASN A 825 1.51 -8.76 -12.35
CA ASN A 825 0.91 -9.00 -13.66
C ASN A 825 1.75 -9.94 -14.55
N THR A 826 3.02 -10.20 -14.20
CA THR A 826 3.84 -11.23 -14.86
C THR A 826 3.62 -12.65 -14.33
N LYS A 827 2.83 -12.84 -13.27
CA LYS A 827 2.66 -14.15 -12.61
C LYS A 827 1.24 -14.52 -12.17
N LEU A 828 0.20 -13.93 -12.77
CA LEU A 828 -1.20 -14.10 -12.34
C LEU A 828 -1.69 -15.58 -12.31
N GLN A 829 -1.01 -16.49 -13.00
CA GLN A 829 -1.31 -17.92 -13.01
C GLN A 829 -0.76 -18.72 -11.81
N ASN A 830 0.14 -18.14 -11.00
CA ASN A 830 1.01 -18.89 -10.08
C ASN A 830 0.32 -19.57 -8.88
N SER A 831 -0.98 -19.33 -8.71
CA SER A 831 -1.76 -19.88 -7.59
C SER A 831 -3.06 -20.53 -8.06
N ILE A 832 -3.24 -20.72 -9.37
CA ILE A 832 -4.39 -21.46 -9.91
C ILE A 832 -4.36 -22.90 -9.41
N TYR A 833 -3.18 -23.54 -9.45
CA TYR A 833 -2.97 -24.92 -9.05
C TYR A 833 -1.79 -25.06 -8.09
N PHE A 834 -1.91 -26.00 -7.15
CA PHE A 834 -0.77 -26.56 -6.39
C PHE A 834 -0.83 -28.08 -6.40
N ARG A 835 0.30 -28.73 -6.08
CA ARG A 835 0.35 -30.18 -5.90
C ARG A 835 0.74 -30.54 -4.48
N SER A 836 0.35 -31.73 -4.01
CA SER A 836 0.95 -32.26 -2.79
C SER A 836 2.44 -32.56 -2.99
N ALA A 837 3.22 -32.49 -1.91
CA ALA A 837 4.66 -32.72 -1.92
C ALA A 837 5.04 -34.15 -2.35
N ASP A 838 4.18 -35.13 -2.05
CA ASP A 838 4.30 -36.51 -2.54
C ASP A 838 3.83 -36.69 -4.00
N ASN A 839 3.41 -35.60 -4.64
CA ASN A 839 2.93 -35.55 -6.02
C ASN A 839 1.66 -36.41 -6.26
N LEU A 840 0.89 -36.76 -5.22
CA LEU A 840 -0.32 -37.61 -5.30
C LEU A 840 -1.65 -36.86 -5.35
N ALA A 841 -1.66 -35.54 -5.18
CA ALA A 841 -2.85 -34.71 -5.21
C ALA A 841 -2.65 -33.41 -5.99
N LEU A 842 -3.70 -32.96 -6.67
CA LEU A 842 -3.81 -31.67 -7.34
C LEU A 842 -4.84 -30.82 -6.61
N TYR A 843 -4.47 -29.60 -6.23
CA TYR A 843 -5.35 -28.59 -5.67
C TYR A 843 -5.70 -27.57 -6.75
N VAL A 844 -7.00 -27.40 -7.02
CA VAL A 844 -7.55 -26.37 -7.90
C VAL A 844 -8.09 -25.25 -7.02
N ASN A 845 -7.33 -24.16 -6.93
CA ASN A 845 -7.63 -23.05 -6.02
C ASN A 845 -8.45 -21.96 -6.72
N LEU A 846 -8.08 -21.60 -7.95
CA LEU A 846 -8.73 -20.55 -8.72
C LEU A 846 -9.41 -21.12 -9.96
N TYR A 847 -10.56 -20.55 -10.29
CA TYR A 847 -11.34 -20.95 -11.46
C TYR A 847 -11.04 -20.00 -12.61
N VAL A 848 -9.97 -20.30 -13.36
CA VAL A 848 -9.43 -19.44 -14.43
C VAL A 848 -9.14 -20.29 -15.67
N PRO A 849 -9.54 -19.85 -16.88
CA PRO A 849 -9.23 -20.57 -18.11
C PRO A 849 -7.73 -20.78 -18.25
N SER A 850 -7.30 -22.04 -18.21
CA SER A 850 -5.87 -22.36 -18.11
C SER A 850 -5.56 -23.80 -18.50
N THR A 851 -4.31 -24.05 -18.86
CA THR A 851 -3.78 -25.39 -19.09
C THR A 851 -2.61 -25.63 -18.14
N LEU A 852 -2.75 -26.63 -17.26
CA LEU A 852 -1.66 -27.15 -16.43
C LEU A 852 -0.95 -28.29 -17.15
N ILE A 853 0.37 -28.19 -17.28
CA ILE A 853 1.28 -29.23 -17.77
C ILE A 853 1.98 -29.87 -16.57
N TRP A 854 1.43 -30.96 -16.06
CA TRP A 854 1.97 -31.70 -14.92
C TRP A 854 3.00 -32.75 -15.38
N THR A 855 4.18 -32.26 -15.72
CA THR A 855 5.28 -33.04 -16.32
C THR A 855 5.63 -34.29 -15.51
N GLU A 856 5.71 -34.18 -14.18
CA GLU A 856 6.11 -35.27 -13.28
C GLU A 856 5.13 -36.45 -13.28
N ARG A 857 3.91 -36.24 -13.78
CA ARG A 857 2.90 -37.28 -13.93
C ARG A 857 2.54 -37.59 -15.38
N ASN A 858 3.11 -36.88 -16.35
CA ASN A 858 2.70 -36.92 -17.76
C ASN A 858 1.17 -36.73 -17.91
N ILE A 859 0.65 -35.71 -17.21
CA ILE A 859 -0.77 -35.34 -17.21
C ILE A 859 -0.90 -33.88 -17.62
N THR A 860 -1.90 -33.57 -18.44
CA THR A 860 -2.31 -32.20 -18.73
C THR A 860 -3.72 -32.00 -18.22
N VAL A 861 -3.97 -30.91 -17.50
CA VAL A 861 -5.32 -30.52 -17.05
C VAL A 861 -5.69 -29.21 -17.72
N THR A 862 -6.72 -29.24 -18.56
CA THR A 862 -7.27 -28.03 -19.18
C THR A 862 -8.52 -27.60 -18.42
N GLN A 863 -8.57 -26.35 -18.00
CA GLN A 863 -9.71 -25.72 -17.37
C GLN A 863 -10.41 -24.81 -18.38
N GLU A 864 -11.62 -25.18 -18.78
CA GLU A 864 -12.50 -24.44 -19.67
C GLU A 864 -13.59 -23.74 -18.84
N THR A 865 -13.62 -22.40 -18.88
CA THR A 865 -14.62 -21.61 -18.15
C THR A 865 -14.77 -20.20 -18.73
N ALA A 866 -15.86 -19.50 -18.38
CA ALA A 866 -16.01 -18.05 -18.51
C ALA A 866 -16.06 -17.36 -17.13
N TYR A 867 -15.64 -18.05 -16.06
CA TYR A 867 -15.57 -17.50 -14.71
C TYR A 867 -14.72 -16.21 -14.67
N PRO A 868 -15.17 -15.13 -13.99
CA PRO A 868 -16.34 -15.05 -13.11
C PRO A 868 -17.61 -14.50 -13.79
N LYS A 869 -17.73 -14.52 -15.12
CA LYS A 869 -18.99 -14.17 -15.83
C LYS A 869 -20.00 -15.32 -15.85
N GLU A 870 -19.52 -16.55 -15.64
CA GLU A 870 -20.34 -17.75 -15.49
C GLU A 870 -19.99 -18.56 -14.26
N ASP A 871 -20.98 -19.31 -13.76
CA ASP A 871 -20.93 -20.11 -12.54
C ASP A 871 -20.38 -21.53 -12.77
N ARG A 872 -19.80 -21.82 -13.94
CA ARG A 872 -19.37 -23.17 -14.36
C ARG A 872 -17.91 -23.22 -14.78
N THR A 873 -17.25 -24.31 -14.42
CA THR A 873 -15.90 -24.64 -14.91
C THR A 873 -15.82 -26.13 -15.24
N ARG A 874 -15.11 -26.47 -16.31
CA ARG A 874 -14.84 -27.85 -16.71
C ARG A 874 -13.35 -28.11 -16.68
N LEU A 875 -12.95 -29.15 -15.96
CA LEU A 875 -11.60 -29.69 -15.97
C LEU A 875 -11.55 -30.90 -16.91
N ILE A 876 -10.65 -30.87 -17.88
CA ILE A 876 -10.39 -31.96 -18.83
C ILE A 876 -9.03 -32.55 -18.50
N ILE A 877 -9.00 -33.84 -18.19
CA ILE A 877 -7.78 -34.55 -17.80
C ILE A 877 -7.27 -35.37 -18.98
N ASN A 878 -6.11 -34.99 -19.49
CA ASN A 878 -5.37 -35.73 -20.52
C ASN A 878 -4.20 -36.48 -19.86
N GLY A 879 -4.00 -37.73 -20.25
CA GLY A 879 -3.10 -38.67 -19.56
C GLY A 879 -3.84 -39.70 -18.70
N LYS A 880 -3.12 -40.46 -17.87
CA LYS A 880 -3.70 -41.53 -17.04
C LYS A 880 -2.96 -41.66 -15.71
N GLY A 881 -3.70 -41.91 -14.62
CA GLY A 881 -3.08 -42.11 -13.31
C GLY A 881 -4.05 -42.01 -12.15
N ARG A 882 -3.64 -42.47 -10.97
CA ARG A 882 -4.39 -42.28 -9.72
C ARG A 882 -3.86 -41.06 -8.98
N PHE A 883 -4.69 -40.07 -8.75
CA PHE A 883 -4.38 -38.91 -7.91
C PHE A 883 -5.69 -38.30 -7.37
N ASP A 884 -5.57 -37.59 -6.26
CA ASP A 884 -6.68 -36.86 -5.65
C ASP A 884 -6.83 -35.49 -6.30
N LEU A 885 -8.04 -35.14 -6.70
CA LEU A 885 -8.37 -33.81 -7.18
C LEU A 885 -9.13 -33.05 -6.09
N ASN A 886 -8.47 -32.08 -5.47
CA ASN A 886 -9.03 -31.19 -4.44
C ASN A 886 -9.53 -29.92 -5.11
N VAL A 887 -10.84 -29.71 -5.15
CA VAL A 887 -11.45 -28.50 -5.73
C VAL A 887 -11.98 -27.61 -4.61
N ARG A 888 -11.66 -26.32 -4.65
CA ARG A 888 -12.11 -25.37 -3.61
C ARG A 888 -13.62 -25.15 -3.72
N ILE A 889 -14.34 -25.25 -2.61
CA ILE A 889 -15.72 -24.79 -2.51
C ILE A 889 -15.67 -23.39 -1.86
N PRO A 890 -15.84 -22.30 -2.62
CA PRO A 890 -15.74 -20.94 -2.08
C PRO A 890 -16.81 -20.67 -1.02
N HIS A 891 -16.53 -19.86 0.01
CA HIS A 891 -17.53 -19.57 1.06
C HIS A 891 -18.84 -18.95 0.51
N TRP A 892 -18.75 -18.19 -0.59
CA TRP A 892 -19.92 -17.54 -1.19
C TRP A 892 -20.84 -18.52 -1.93
N ALA A 893 -20.41 -19.76 -2.22
CA ALA A 893 -21.14 -20.77 -2.99
C ALA A 893 -22.26 -21.48 -2.19
N THR A 894 -23.09 -20.71 -1.47
CA THR A 894 -24.11 -21.25 -0.56
C THR A 894 -25.39 -21.73 -1.25
N LYS A 895 -25.54 -21.51 -2.58
CA LYS A 895 -26.64 -22.07 -3.39
C LYS A 895 -26.36 -23.49 -3.86
N GLY A 896 -25.21 -24.05 -3.51
CA GLY A 896 -24.79 -25.41 -3.81
C GLY A 896 -23.50 -25.47 -4.63
N PHE A 897 -22.88 -26.64 -4.62
CA PHE A 897 -21.71 -26.98 -5.44
C PHE A 897 -21.99 -28.32 -6.12
N PHE A 898 -22.20 -28.28 -7.43
CA PHE A 898 -22.63 -29.44 -8.20
C PHE A 898 -21.48 -29.99 -9.02
N VAL A 899 -21.27 -31.30 -8.95
CA VAL A 899 -20.17 -31.99 -9.63
C VAL A 899 -20.73 -33.01 -10.60
N LYS A 900 -20.22 -33.02 -11.84
CA LYS A 900 -20.42 -34.11 -12.79
C LYS A 900 -19.07 -34.67 -13.20
N ILE A 901 -19.01 -35.99 -13.38
CA ILE A 901 -17.85 -36.66 -13.94
C ILE A 901 -18.28 -37.41 -15.20
N ASN A 902 -17.66 -37.09 -16.33
CA ASN A 902 -18.02 -37.63 -17.64
C ASN A 902 -19.55 -37.52 -17.91
N GLY A 903 -20.12 -36.35 -17.60
CA GLY A 903 -21.55 -36.06 -17.74
C GLY A 903 -22.48 -36.66 -16.68
N LYS A 904 -21.99 -37.49 -15.76
CA LYS A 904 -22.80 -38.11 -14.70
C LYS A 904 -22.69 -37.34 -13.38
N ASN A 905 -23.83 -37.02 -12.78
CA ASN A 905 -23.87 -36.33 -11.48
C ASN A 905 -23.17 -37.17 -10.40
N LEU A 906 -22.28 -36.53 -9.65
CA LEU A 906 -21.69 -37.08 -8.43
C LEU A 906 -22.39 -36.43 -7.24
N LYS A 907 -22.99 -37.24 -6.37
CA LYS A 907 -23.51 -36.75 -5.08
C LYS A 907 -22.31 -36.47 -4.17
N VAL A 908 -22.20 -35.24 -3.71
CA VAL A 908 -21.09 -34.76 -2.87
C VAL A 908 -21.67 -34.07 -1.64
N ASP A 909 -20.95 -34.14 -0.53
CA ASP A 909 -21.23 -33.29 0.64
C ASP A 909 -20.44 -32.00 0.47
N ALA A 910 -21.12 -30.99 -0.07
CA ALA A 910 -20.50 -29.72 -0.41
C ALA A 910 -20.68 -28.71 0.73
N ILE A 911 -19.59 -28.41 1.43
CA ILE A 911 -19.56 -27.44 2.52
C ILE A 911 -18.88 -26.16 2.00
N PRO A 912 -19.57 -25.01 1.93
CA PRO A 912 -18.94 -23.73 1.57
C PRO A 912 -17.75 -23.39 2.47
N GLY A 913 -16.68 -22.85 1.88
CA GLY A 913 -15.45 -22.53 2.62
C GLY A 913 -14.61 -23.78 2.93
N SER A 914 -14.66 -24.81 2.07
CA SER A 914 -13.90 -26.05 2.25
C SER A 914 -13.25 -26.53 0.93
N TYR A 915 -12.56 -27.68 0.96
CA TYR A 915 -12.12 -28.37 -0.25
C TYR A 915 -12.86 -29.70 -0.37
N LEU A 916 -13.30 -30.02 -1.59
CA LEU A 916 -13.86 -31.31 -1.93
C LEU A 916 -12.79 -32.17 -2.60
N THR A 917 -12.49 -33.33 -2.03
CA THR A 917 -11.57 -34.31 -2.59
C THR A 917 -12.29 -35.32 -3.48
N ILE A 918 -11.84 -35.44 -4.74
CA ILE A 918 -12.31 -36.43 -5.71
C ILE A 918 -11.16 -37.41 -6.00
N SER A 919 -11.19 -38.58 -5.34
CA SER A 919 -10.17 -39.62 -5.47
C SER A 919 -10.50 -40.64 -6.55
N ARG A 920 -9.79 -40.62 -7.70
CA ARG A 920 -10.05 -41.54 -8.81
C ARG A 920 -8.77 -42.00 -9.53
N LYS A 921 -8.93 -43.06 -10.32
CA LYS A 921 -7.99 -43.43 -11.39
C LYS A 921 -8.47 -42.78 -12.68
N TRP A 922 -7.87 -41.64 -13.00
CA TRP A 922 -8.21 -40.82 -14.16
C TRP A 922 -7.71 -41.46 -15.45
N LYS A 923 -8.51 -41.30 -16.49
CA LYS A 923 -8.24 -41.73 -17.87
C LYS A 923 -8.20 -40.50 -18.78
N ASN A 924 -7.58 -40.70 -19.93
CA ASN A 924 -7.47 -39.65 -20.92
C ASN A 924 -8.84 -39.22 -21.42
N GLY A 925 -9.12 -37.91 -21.38
CA GLY A 925 -10.40 -37.33 -21.76
C GLY A 925 -11.46 -37.38 -20.65
N ASP A 926 -11.13 -37.81 -19.43
CA ASP A 926 -12.06 -37.67 -18.31
C ASP A 926 -12.35 -36.18 -18.06
N THR A 927 -13.62 -35.85 -17.82
CA THR A 927 -14.08 -34.50 -17.51
C THR A 927 -14.65 -34.40 -16.11
N VAL A 928 -14.40 -33.28 -15.45
CA VAL A 928 -15.03 -32.87 -14.19
C VAL A 928 -15.70 -31.52 -14.40
N ASP A 929 -17.03 -31.50 -14.45
CA ASP A 929 -17.82 -30.27 -14.54
C ASP A 929 -18.20 -29.83 -13.12
N LEU A 930 -17.86 -28.59 -12.77
CA LEU A 930 -18.20 -27.96 -11.50
C LEU A 930 -19.18 -26.80 -11.78
N GLN A 931 -20.25 -26.71 -11.00
CA GLN A 931 -21.19 -25.58 -11.03
C GLN A 931 -21.40 -25.01 -9.63
N MET A 932 -21.27 -23.69 -9.50
CA MET A 932 -21.30 -22.93 -8.25
C MET A 932 -22.21 -21.71 -8.40
N PRO A 933 -23.54 -21.86 -8.31
CA PRO A 933 -24.47 -20.77 -8.64
C PRO A 933 -24.17 -19.51 -7.84
N PHE A 934 -23.97 -18.39 -8.55
CA PHE A 934 -23.71 -17.10 -7.94
C PHE A 934 -24.95 -16.56 -7.24
N LYS A 935 -24.71 -15.78 -6.19
CA LYS A 935 -25.74 -15.03 -5.48
C LYS A 935 -25.22 -13.63 -5.18
N PHE A 936 -26.15 -12.70 -4.99
CA PHE A 936 -25.82 -11.44 -4.35
C PHE A 936 -25.60 -11.63 -2.86
N TYR A 937 -24.64 -10.92 -2.28
CA TYR A 937 -24.52 -10.75 -0.84
C TYR A 937 -23.88 -9.41 -0.51
N LEU A 938 -24.11 -8.96 0.73
CA LEU A 938 -23.52 -7.74 1.28
C LEU A 938 -22.29 -8.11 2.12
N GLU A 939 -21.24 -7.32 2.01
CA GLU A 939 -20.05 -7.36 2.87
C GLU A 939 -19.96 -6.02 3.62
N PRO A 940 -20.49 -5.95 4.86
CA PRO A 940 -20.48 -4.74 5.67
C PRO A 940 -19.09 -4.31 6.12
N VAL A 941 -18.90 -3.00 6.35
CA VAL A 941 -17.76 -2.51 7.12
C VAL A 941 -17.87 -3.03 8.55
N MET A 942 -16.76 -3.57 9.07
CA MET A 942 -16.70 -4.32 10.32
C MET A 942 -17.32 -3.63 11.54
N ASP A 943 -17.27 -2.31 11.63
CA ASP A 943 -17.77 -1.49 12.73
C ASP A 943 -19.02 -0.65 12.38
N GLN A 944 -19.49 -0.68 11.13
CA GLN A 944 -20.69 0.05 10.69
C GLN A 944 -21.47 -0.74 9.63
N GLN A 945 -22.53 -1.44 10.05
CA GLN A 945 -23.13 -2.49 9.22
C GLN A 945 -23.89 -1.98 7.99
N ASN A 946 -24.59 -0.85 8.03
CA ASN A 946 -25.29 -0.31 6.85
C ASN A 946 -24.33 0.13 5.75
N ILE A 947 -23.07 0.46 6.09
CA ILE A 947 -22.07 0.77 5.09
C ILE A 947 -21.52 -0.55 4.57
N ALA A 948 -22.00 -0.99 3.41
CA ALA A 948 -21.71 -2.33 2.90
C ALA A 948 -21.39 -2.33 1.41
N SER A 949 -20.54 -3.27 1.01
CA SER A 949 -20.24 -3.57 -0.39
C SER A 949 -21.18 -4.64 -0.95
N LEU A 950 -21.53 -4.55 -2.23
CA LEU A 950 -22.36 -5.54 -2.91
C LEU A 950 -21.49 -6.48 -3.76
N PHE A 951 -21.60 -7.78 -3.53
CA PHE A 951 -20.92 -8.82 -4.31
C PHE A 951 -21.91 -9.65 -5.11
N TYR A 952 -21.45 -10.17 -6.26
CA TYR A 952 -22.09 -11.26 -7.01
C TYR A 952 -21.08 -12.38 -7.22
N GLY A 953 -21.20 -13.48 -6.46
CA GLY A 953 -20.15 -14.49 -6.38
C GLY A 953 -18.81 -13.90 -5.86
N PRO A 954 -17.68 -14.05 -6.55
CA PRO A 954 -16.40 -13.50 -6.12
C PRO A 954 -16.24 -12.00 -6.44
N VAL A 955 -17.14 -11.42 -7.24
CA VAL A 955 -16.96 -10.11 -7.86
C VAL A 955 -17.60 -9.02 -7.03
N LEU A 956 -16.80 -8.04 -6.60
CA LEU A 956 -17.27 -6.77 -6.06
C LEU A 956 -17.88 -5.93 -7.17
N LEU A 957 -19.10 -5.47 -6.94
CA LEU A 957 -19.80 -4.56 -7.84
C LEU A 957 -19.64 -3.11 -7.37
N ALA A 958 -19.31 -2.23 -8.31
CA ALA A 958 -19.15 -0.81 -8.08
C ALA A 958 -20.29 -0.03 -8.73
N ALA A 959 -20.98 0.82 -7.96
CA ALA A 959 -21.91 1.79 -8.50
C ALA A 959 -21.16 2.75 -9.41
N GLN A 960 -21.67 3.02 -10.60
CA GLN A 960 -21.09 3.98 -11.53
C GLN A 960 -21.63 5.37 -11.21
N GLU A 961 -20.73 6.28 -10.84
CA GLU A 961 -21.11 7.62 -10.36
C GLU A 961 -20.87 8.67 -11.45
N PRO A 962 -21.82 9.59 -11.68
CA PRO A 962 -21.63 10.66 -12.66
C PRO A 962 -20.81 11.83 -12.11
N GLU A 963 -20.79 12.01 -10.79
CA GLU A 963 -20.15 13.13 -10.10
C GLU A 963 -19.48 12.68 -8.79
N PRO A 964 -18.55 13.47 -8.21
CA PRO A 964 -18.04 13.22 -6.87
C PRO A 964 -19.18 13.28 -5.84
N LEU A 965 -19.12 12.43 -4.82
CA LEU A 965 -20.16 12.35 -3.78
C LEU A 965 -19.58 12.64 -2.40
N LYS A 966 -20.38 13.28 -1.55
CA LYS A 966 -20.06 13.50 -0.13
C LYS A 966 -20.54 12.36 0.75
N GLU A 967 -21.74 11.86 0.49
CA GLU A 967 -22.37 10.77 1.23
C GLU A 967 -22.25 9.47 0.46
N TRP A 968 -22.24 8.36 1.19
CA TRP A 968 -22.36 7.04 0.60
C TRP A 968 -23.68 6.94 -0.18
N ARG A 969 -23.62 6.26 -1.33
CA ARG A 969 -24.80 6.05 -2.15
C ARG A 969 -25.81 5.23 -1.38
N LYS A 970 -26.98 5.83 -1.14
CA LYS A 970 -28.10 5.17 -0.48
C LYS A 970 -28.77 4.21 -1.45
N ILE A 971 -29.01 2.98 -1.01
CA ILE A 971 -29.80 1.99 -1.75
C ILE A 971 -30.76 1.28 -0.80
N THR A 972 -31.89 0.83 -1.34
CA THR A 972 -32.87 0.04 -0.57
C THR A 972 -33.01 -1.36 -1.18
N LEU A 973 -32.84 -2.39 -0.36
CA LEU A 973 -32.91 -3.79 -0.78
C LEU A 973 -34.00 -4.54 0.00
N ASP A 974 -34.61 -5.55 -0.64
CA ASP A 974 -35.53 -6.50 0.00
C ASP A 974 -34.77 -7.34 1.05
N ALA A 975 -35.25 -7.30 2.30
CA ALA A 975 -34.58 -7.97 3.41
C ALA A 975 -34.54 -9.51 3.29
N LYS A 976 -35.53 -10.12 2.64
CA LYS A 976 -35.64 -11.59 2.50
C LYS A 976 -34.82 -12.10 1.33
N ASP A 977 -34.78 -11.35 0.23
CA ASP A 977 -34.02 -11.67 -0.96
C ASP A 977 -33.60 -10.41 -1.70
N ILE A 978 -32.38 -9.95 -1.42
CA ILE A 978 -31.83 -8.72 -2.00
C ILE A 978 -31.82 -8.74 -3.54
N SER A 979 -31.81 -9.92 -4.17
CA SER A 979 -31.84 -10.04 -5.63
C SER A 979 -33.12 -9.49 -6.25
N LYS A 980 -34.23 -9.45 -5.51
CA LYS A 980 -35.50 -8.86 -6.00
C LYS A 980 -35.42 -7.35 -6.22
N SER A 981 -34.46 -6.68 -5.60
CA SER A 981 -34.24 -5.24 -5.75
C SER A 981 -33.19 -4.91 -6.82
N ILE A 982 -32.64 -5.94 -7.49
CA ILE A 982 -31.53 -5.81 -8.44
C ILE A 982 -32.00 -6.36 -9.78
N THR A 983 -31.85 -5.57 -10.84
CA THR A 983 -32.13 -6.00 -12.22
C THR A 983 -30.84 -6.01 -13.04
N GLY A 984 -30.85 -6.59 -14.23
CA GLY A 984 -29.70 -6.57 -15.15
C GLY A 984 -29.40 -7.91 -15.80
N ASP A 985 -28.21 -8.02 -16.40
CA ASP A 985 -27.72 -9.22 -17.09
C ASP A 985 -26.53 -9.82 -16.32
N PRO A 986 -26.73 -10.93 -15.58
CA PRO A 986 -25.66 -11.63 -14.89
C PRO A 986 -24.52 -12.11 -15.78
N ARG A 987 -24.76 -12.36 -17.09
CA ARG A 987 -23.70 -12.83 -18.01
C ARG A 987 -22.73 -11.71 -18.38
N GLN A 988 -23.19 -10.47 -18.30
CA GLN A 988 -22.37 -9.28 -18.50
C GLN A 988 -21.86 -8.71 -17.18
N LEU A 989 -22.30 -9.26 -16.03
CA LEU A 989 -22.08 -8.70 -14.70
C LEU A 989 -22.54 -7.23 -14.60
N LEU A 990 -23.58 -6.87 -15.37
CA LEU A 990 -24.11 -5.52 -15.45
C LEU A 990 -25.48 -5.47 -14.78
N PHE A 991 -25.56 -4.74 -13.69
CA PHE A 991 -26.75 -4.67 -12.85
C PHE A 991 -27.26 -3.23 -12.70
N ASN A 992 -28.51 -3.09 -12.29
CA ASN A 992 -29.15 -1.81 -12.03
C ASN A 992 -29.92 -1.84 -10.71
N ILE A 993 -29.70 -0.81 -9.89
CA ILE A 993 -30.41 -0.54 -8.64
C ILE A 993 -30.77 0.94 -8.64
N ASP A 994 -32.06 1.25 -8.51
CA ASP A 994 -32.58 2.63 -8.47
C ASP A 994 -32.08 3.54 -9.62
N GLY A 995 -31.95 2.97 -10.82
CA GLY A 995 -31.49 3.69 -12.02
C GLY A 995 -29.96 3.82 -12.15
N VAL A 996 -29.19 3.33 -11.16
CA VAL A 996 -27.72 3.37 -11.17
C VAL A 996 -27.15 2.05 -11.66
N ILE A 997 -26.14 2.13 -12.53
CA ILE A 997 -25.45 0.96 -13.07
C ILE A 997 -24.43 0.45 -12.05
N PHE A 998 -24.39 -0.86 -11.87
CA PHE A 998 -23.39 -1.59 -11.09
C PHE A 998 -22.65 -2.55 -12.02
N LYS A 999 -21.31 -2.54 -11.98
CA LYS A 999 -20.47 -3.45 -12.77
C LYS A 999 -19.21 -3.88 -11.98
N PRO A 1000 -18.42 -4.85 -12.45
CA PRO A 1000 -17.24 -5.30 -11.73
C PRO A 1000 -16.28 -4.15 -11.43
N PHE A 1001 -15.74 -4.11 -10.21
CA PHE A 1001 -14.81 -3.04 -9.83
C PHE A 1001 -13.50 -3.06 -10.66
N TYR A 1002 -13.08 -4.24 -11.12
CA TYR A 1002 -11.93 -4.39 -12.03
C TYR A 1002 -12.20 -3.92 -13.47
N GLU A 1003 -13.45 -3.59 -13.82
CA GLU A 1003 -13.86 -2.98 -15.10
C GLU A 1003 -14.34 -1.52 -14.92
N THR A 1004 -14.13 -0.95 -13.73
CA THR A 1004 -14.57 0.42 -13.40
C THR A 1004 -13.37 1.36 -13.44
N TYR A 1005 -13.33 2.28 -14.41
CA TYR A 1005 -12.26 3.30 -14.53
C TYR A 1005 -12.76 4.73 -14.27
N GLY A 1006 -14.09 4.93 -14.31
CA GLY A 1006 -14.74 6.18 -13.95
C GLY A 1006 -14.95 6.34 -12.44
N ARG A 1007 -15.77 7.33 -12.07
CA ARG A 1007 -16.15 7.54 -10.68
C ARG A 1007 -17.01 6.40 -10.18
N HIS A 1008 -16.82 6.05 -8.91
CA HIS A 1008 -17.47 4.88 -8.36
C HIS A 1008 -17.74 4.97 -6.86
N SER A 1009 -18.70 4.17 -6.40
CA SER A 1009 -18.90 3.84 -5.00
C SER A 1009 -18.93 2.33 -4.84
N VAL A 1010 -18.01 1.78 -4.02
CA VAL A 1010 -17.96 0.35 -3.68
C VAL A 1010 -18.54 0.04 -2.30
N TYR A 1011 -18.61 1.05 -1.43
CA TYR A 1011 -19.37 1.01 -0.19
C TYR A 1011 -20.63 1.87 -0.38
N LEU A 1012 -21.74 1.35 0.11
CA LEU A 1012 -23.08 1.90 -0.07
C LEU A 1012 -23.72 2.05 1.30
N ASP A 1013 -24.62 3.03 1.46
CA ASP A 1013 -25.48 3.13 2.64
C ASP A 1013 -26.76 2.33 2.39
N VAL A 1014 -26.78 1.11 2.90
CA VAL A 1014 -27.80 0.12 2.57
C VAL A 1014 -28.91 0.12 3.62
N THR A 1015 -30.15 0.27 3.15
CA THR A 1015 -31.36 0.06 3.94
C THR A 1015 -32.05 -1.23 3.49
N LEU A 1016 -32.50 -2.05 4.45
CA LEU A 1016 -33.32 -3.23 4.16
C LEU A 1016 -34.79 -2.90 4.41
N LYS A 1017 -35.66 -3.18 3.44
CA LYS A 1017 -37.11 -3.06 3.59
C LYS A 1017 -37.75 -4.42 3.84
N THR A 1018 -38.72 -4.45 4.74
CA THR A 1018 -39.64 -5.57 4.94
C THR A 1018 -41.00 -5.13 4.40
N ASP A 1019 -41.53 -5.87 3.42
CA ASP A 1019 -42.89 -5.65 2.91
C ASP A 1019 -43.96 -5.70 4.01
#